data_AF-A0A1U7CPC6-F1
#
_entry.id   AF-A0A1U7CPC6-F1
#
_cell.length_a   1.000
_cell.length_b   1.000
_cell.length_c   1.000
_cell.angle_alpha   90.00
_cell.angle_beta   90.00
_cell.angle_gamma   90.00
#
_symmetry.space_group_name_H-M   'P 1'
#
loop_
_entity.id
_entity.type
_entity.pdbx_description
1 polymer ?
#
loop_
_entity_poly.entity_id
_entity_poly.type
_entity_poly.pdbx_seq_one_letter_code
_entity_poly.pdbx_strand_id
1 'polypeptide(L)'
;MSFNMRPFRLEFQAITAACVVGLLATPSGAASSDPTAPDYAGRRGTTIYVSKLGDGSDGRTWKSAFTTIQAALSAVPDDQGGHRIVVRPDVYAEANLAPSKKGAAGAYNALLCDFDGRLGSGAKGWVVVDSGDPIKGFKSWDWWSTIRASDKHWPNGNNKETFSSIVWDRWILRRLYTAGGDAGLFWDLTEKSGEGFTVVVEDCVGTGRAFGGGVVYPTARPGEPSVFRRCYFLALDWVGDTAAVLLGGWEKSMPEHPHVVFEDCTMVHPDNAVAMSYASHSARARFVGCRLIVLNFTQPEMGGRSTGVVCTQGHGPTGRLHVDLLDCELAGYSVFTPGDDGKAVSYTTKGKTSAYVQFKQSVPDGFERRGAWPSDLFARLAPPRIVDPAPAPPAGPRLVKLPFAISQGMENTPVVFKSRPLLVLNHRDDTKVHTDAYGKSMYLYIRDLVTGEEVARFGEGHSFANAIVNGDELSVFASEGDKNWFHSIYRFTSTDLKTWRRELAVEQGPGEALLNVSVCRDDQGYLMAYESNNPVSFCFKFARSKDLAHWDKIPGLIFTGVNNEYSACPVVRFVAPYYYVIYLHAAVEGHKGWISYLARSKDLADWELSPLNPILEASDGEGINNSDVDLFEWEGKTYIYYATGNQSTWSAVRAAQFDGPLKEFFEGAFPPDQPMIRANARR
;
A
#
# COMPACT_ATOMS: atom_id res chain seq x y z
N MET A 1 -63.94 57.20 6.37
CA MET A 1 -62.84 58.18 6.19
C MET A 1 -61.54 57.51 6.58
N SER A 2 -60.54 57.58 5.70
CA SER A 2 -59.14 57.14 5.80
C SER A 2 -58.72 56.23 6.95
N PHE A 3 -58.09 55.10 6.65
CA PHE A 3 -56.66 54.93 6.95
C PHE A 3 -56.06 53.81 6.08
N ASN A 4 -54.95 54.16 5.45
CA ASN A 4 -54.20 53.42 4.45
C ASN A 4 -52.96 52.84 5.17
N MET A 5 -52.77 51.52 5.21
CA MET A 5 -51.55 50.92 5.77
C MET A 5 -50.61 50.52 4.63
N ARG A 6 -49.46 51.19 4.58
CA ARG A 6 -48.30 50.90 3.72
C ARG A 6 -47.24 50.09 4.48
N PRO A 7 -46.39 49.33 3.76
CA PRO A 7 -45.51 48.32 4.34
C PRO A 7 -44.20 48.89 4.90
N PHE A 8 -43.65 48.21 5.91
CA PHE A 8 -42.37 48.49 6.53
C PHE A 8 -41.19 48.02 5.67
N ARG A 9 -40.18 48.90 5.56
CA ARG A 9 -38.84 48.63 5.04
C ARG A 9 -38.03 47.81 6.04
N LEU A 10 -37.27 46.82 5.57
CA LEU A 10 -36.09 46.30 6.27
C LEU A 10 -34.85 46.68 5.46
N GLU A 11 -33.92 47.35 6.12
CA GLU A 11 -32.62 47.76 5.58
C GLU A 11 -31.63 46.60 5.57
N PHE A 12 -30.85 46.54 4.48
CA PHE A 12 -29.70 45.65 4.30
C PHE A 12 -28.54 46.10 5.18
N GLN A 13 -28.00 45.19 6.00
CA GLN A 13 -26.60 45.25 6.45
C GLN A 13 -25.86 44.03 5.92
N ALA A 14 -24.88 44.30 5.04
CA ALA A 14 -23.94 43.34 4.50
C ALA A 14 -22.91 42.98 5.58
N ILE A 15 -22.79 41.70 5.92
CA ILE A 15 -21.65 41.15 6.64
C ILE A 15 -20.78 40.43 5.62
N THR A 16 -19.61 41.00 5.38
CA THR A 16 -18.54 40.47 4.54
C THR A 16 -17.95 39.23 5.22
N ALA A 17 -18.34 38.04 4.77
CA ALA A 17 -17.69 36.79 5.16
C ALA A 17 -16.40 36.63 4.33
N ALA A 18 -15.26 36.98 4.93
CA ALA A 18 -13.95 36.61 4.42
C ALA A 18 -13.75 35.10 4.60
N CYS A 19 -14.12 34.30 3.60
CA CYS A 19 -13.70 32.91 3.51
C CYS A 19 -12.21 32.86 3.19
N VAL A 20 -11.38 32.70 4.22
CA VAL A 20 -10.00 32.25 4.06
C VAL A 20 -10.06 30.80 3.58
N VAL A 21 -9.96 30.63 2.26
CA VAL A 21 -9.67 29.34 1.63
C VAL A 21 -8.25 28.97 2.04
N GLY A 22 -8.14 28.21 3.13
CA GLY A 22 -6.92 27.48 3.45
C GLY A 22 -6.70 26.45 2.35
N LEU A 23 -5.84 26.78 1.39
CA LEU A 23 -5.22 25.84 0.48
C LEU A 23 -4.56 24.74 1.32
N LEU A 24 -5.24 23.60 1.46
CA LEU A 24 -4.59 22.32 1.75
C LEU A 24 -3.79 21.95 0.51
N ALA A 25 -2.62 22.58 0.38
CA ALA A 25 -1.57 22.08 -0.48
C ALA A 25 -1.15 20.72 0.10
N THR A 26 -1.61 19.63 -0.50
CA THR A 26 -0.85 18.38 -0.43
C THR A 26 0.49 18.67 -1.10
N PRO A 27 1.64 18.47 -0.42
CA PRO A 27 2.92 18.63 -1.08
C PRO A 27 3.07 17.48 -2.08
N SER A 28 2.74 17.76 -3.33
CA SER A 28 3.17 16.98 -4.48
C SER A 28 4.70 17.05 -4.58
N GLY A 29 5.37 15.90 -4.49
CA GLY A 29 6.69 15.69 -5.08
C GLY A 29 7.88 16.34 -4.36
N ALA A 30 7.99 16.25 -3.04
CA ALA A 30 9.30 16.40 -2.41
C ALA A 30 10.17 15.18 -2.80
N ALA A 31 11.32 15.42 -3.42
CA ALA A 31 12.29 14.35 -3.71
C ALA A 31 12.63 13.60 -2.41
N SER A 32 12.77 12.27 -2.51
CA SER A 32 13.12 11.43 -1.36
C SER A 32 14.38 11.94 -0.66
N SER A 33 14.44 11.87 0.67
CA SER A 33 15.64 12.15 1.47
C SER A 33 16.55 10.92 1.63
N ASP A 34 16.11 9.76 1.14
CA ASP A 34 16.82 8.49 1.22
C ASP A 34 17.83 8.33 0.08
N PRO A 35 19.15 8.24 0.35
CA PRO A 35 20.19 8.13 -0.68
C PRO A 35 20.16 6.84 -1.51
N THR A 36 19.31 5.89 -1.13
CA THR A 36 19.12 4.61 -1.85
C THR A 36 17.85 4.59 -2.70
N ALA A 37 16.97 5.58 -2.57
CA ALA A 37 15.74 5.64 -3.33
C ALA A 37 16.03 5.95 -4.82
N PRO A 38 15.29 5.37 -5.77
CA PRO A 38 15.48 5.63 -7.20
C PRO A 38 15.27 7.11 -7.59
N ASP A 39 14.37 7.80 -6.90
CA ASP A 39 14.00 9.20 -7.10
C ASP A 39 14.81 10.17 -6.21
N TYR A 40 15.85 9.68 -5.53
CA TYR A 40 16.74 10.51 -4.72
C TYR A 40 17.53 11.49 -5.59
N ALA A 41 17.20 12.77 -5.45
CA ALA A 41 17.86 13.89 -6.13
C ALA A 41 18.83 14.67 -5.20
N GLY A 42 18.97 14.27 -3.94
CA GLY A 42 19.86 14.90 -2.97
C GLY A 42 21.35 14.58 -3.19
N ARG A 43 22.20 15.08 -2.28
CA ARG A 43 23.65 14.83 -2.31
C ARG A 43 23.97 13.33 -2.22
N ARG A 44 24.79 12.80 -3.11
CA ARG A 44 25.34 11.43 -2.99
C ARG A 44 26.67 11.48 -2.26
N GLY A 45 26.67 11.01 -1.02
CA GLY A 45 27.87 10.90 -0.20
C GLY A 45 28.70 9.66 -0.54
N THR A 46 29.63 9.35 0.35
CA THR A 46 30.47 8.15 0.27
C THR A 46 29.67 6.88 0.57
N THR A 47 29.90 5.81 -0.21
CA THR A 47 29.54 4.44 0.14
C THR A 47 30.71 3.75 0.86
N ILE A 48 30.43 3.16 2.01
CA ILE A 48 31.37 2.42 2.87
C ILE A 48 30.86 0.97 3.00
N TYR A 49 31.75 0.00 2.87
CA TYR A 49 31.43 -1.42 2.99
C TYR A 49 31.93 -1.98 4.31
N VAL A 50 31.14 -2.88 4.90
CA VAL A 50 31.48 -3.62 6.12
C VAL A 50 31.39 -5.11 5.86
N SER A 51 32.48 -5.83 6.11
CA SER A 51 32.58 -7.28 5.96
C SER A 51 33.73 -7.81 6.79
N LYS A 52 33.51 -8.89 7.53
CA LYS A 52 34.60 -9.62 8.22
C LYS A 52 35.64 -10.21 7.27
N LEU A 53 35.34 -10.28 5.97
CA LEU A 53 36.26 -10.73 4.93
C LEU A 53 37.10 -9.60 4.34
N GLY A 54 36.81 -8.34 4.68
CA GLY A 54 37.58 -7.19 4.22
C GLY A 54 38.94 -7.07 4.92
N ASP A 55 39.86 -6.32 4.30
CA ASP A 55 41.17 -6.03 4.87
C ASP A 55 41.18 -4.87 5.88
N GLY A 56 40.05 -4.18 6.06
CA GLY A 56 39.89 -3.11 7.04
C GLY A 56 40.53 -1.77 6.70
N SER A 57 40.98 -1.56 5.46
CA SER A 57 41.77 -0.38 5.10
C SER A 57 40.96 0.91 4.94
N ASP A 58 40.02 0.99 3.99
CA ASP A 58 39.32 2.24 3.65
C ASP A 58 37.80 2.12 3.47
N GLY A 59 37.27 0.89 3.45
CA GLY A 59 35.86 0.61 3.29
C GLY A 59 35.28 0.93 1.90
N ARG A 60 36.09 1.23 0.87
CA ARG A 60 35.59 1.67 -0.45
C ARG A 60 35.12 0.54 -1.36
N THR A 61 35.51 -0.69 -1.06
CA THR A 61 35.12 -1.90 -1.79
C THR A 61 34.84 -3.04 -0.82
N TRP A 62 34.25 -4.14 -1.28
CA TRP A 62 34.12 -5.34 -0.46
C TRP A 62 35.47 -5.93 -0.01
N LYS A 63 36.52 -5.78 -0.84
CA LYS A 63 37.89 -6.20 -0.49
C LYS A 63 38.49 -5.33 0.61
N SER A 64 38.29 -4.02 0.51
CA SER A 64 38.79 -3.05 1.47
C SER A 64 37.83 -2.73 2.61
N ALA A 65 36.74 -3.51 2.74
CA ALA A 65 35.67 -3.30 3.70
C ALA A 65 36.19 -3.23 5.14
N PHE A 66 35.58 -2.37 5.96
CA PHE A 66 35.83 -2.38 7.40
C PHE A 66 35.33 -3.69 8.00
N THR A 67 36.03 -4.21 9.02
CA THR A 67 35.66 -5.47 9.67
C THR A 67 34.59 -5.30 10.75
N THR A 68 34.27 -4.05 11.12
CA THR A 68 33.24 -3.70 12.11
C THR A 68 32.33 -2.58 11.61
N ILE A 69 31.10 -2.57 12.09
CA ILE A 69 30.10 -1.54 11.79
C ILE A 69 30.55 -0.21 12.40
N GLN A 70 31.07 -0.22 13.63
CA GLN A 70 31.55 1.00 14.30
C GLN A 70 32.72 1.66 13.54
N ALA A 71 33.64 0.89 12.95
CA ALA A 71 34.72 1.48 12.14
C ALA A 71 34.16 2.23 10.92
N ALA A 72 33.17 1.66 10.22
CA ALA A 72 32.51 2.34 9.11
C ALA A 72 31.73 3.58 9.54
N LEU A 73 31.01 3.51 10.67
CA LEU A 73 30.30 4.66 11.27
C LEU A 73 31.27 5.80 11.64
N SER A 74 32.50 5.45 12.06
CA SER A 74 33.56 6.40 12.39
C SER A 74 34.23 7.01 11.15
N ALA A 75 34.16 6.32 10.00
CA ALA A 75 34.78 6.73 8.74
C ALA A 75 33.90 7.64 7.87
N VAL A 76 32.68 7.98 8.31
CA VAL A 76 31.82 8.95 7.61
C VAL A 76 32.51 10.33 7.61
N PRO A 77 32.82 10.92 6.44
CA PRO A 77 33.77 12.03 6.35
C PRO A 77 33.21 13.38 6.79
N ASP A 78 31.89 13.59 6.64
CA ASP A 78 31.23 14.87 6.86
C ASP A 78 29.76 14.68 7.26
N ASP A 79 29.10 15.76 7.68
CA ASP A 79 27.71 15.82 8.11
C ASP A 79 26.77 16.39 7.03
N GLN A 80 27.20 16.43 5.77
CA GLN A 80 26.37 16.93 4.66
C GLN A 80 25.36 15.89 4.15
N GLY A 81 25.37 14.67 4.71
CA GLY A 81 24.35 13.68 4.45
C GLY A 81 24.51 12.91 3.13
N GLY A 82 23.66 11.90 2.90
CA GLY A 82 23.68 11.08 1.70
C GLY A 82 24.73 9.96 1.68
N HIS A 83 25.41 9.71 2.81
CA HIS A 83 26.37 8.63 2.94
C HIS A 83 25.66 7.28 3.09
N ARG A 84 26.32 6.20 2.64
CA ARG A 84 25.80 4.83 2.73
C ARG A 84 26.84 3.93 3.39
N ILE A 85 26.41 3.13 4.35
CA ILE A 85 27.18 2.02 4.90
C ILE A 85 26.44 0.74 4.50
N VAL A 86 27.10 -0.12 3.74
CA VAL A 86 26.56 -1.40 3.26
C VAL A 86 27.27 -2.53 3.97
N VAL A 87 26.52 -3.34 4.71
CA VAL A 87 27.03 -4.38 5.60
C VAL A 87 26.70 -5.74 5.01
N ARG A 88 27.71 -6.60 4.88
CA ARG A 88 27.55 -7.99 4.48
C ARG A 88 26.81 -8.77 5.58
N PRO A 89 25.76 -9.57 5.26
CA PRO A 89 25.13 -10.49 6.20
C PRO A 89 26.14 -11.35 6.95
N ASP A 90 26.12 -11.24 8.29
CA ASP A 90 26.95 -11.96 9.26
C ASP A 90 26.46 -11.59 10.68
N VAL A 91 27.10 -12.13 11.72
CA VAL A 91 26.89 -11.78 13.12
C VAL A 91 28.02 -10.86 13.62
N TYR A 92 27.73 -9.60 13.89
CA TYR A 92 28.68 -8.61 14.39
C TYR A 92 28.51 -8.46 15.90
N ALA A 93 29.51 -8.90 16.66
CA ALA A 93 29.55 -8.76 18.11
C ALA A 93 29.96 -7.32 18.48
N GLU A 94 28.99 -6.40 18.45
CA GLU A 94 29.18 -4.97 18.64
C GLU A 94 28.04 -4.38 19.50
N ALA A 95 28.39 -3.43 20.34
CA ALA A 95 27.46 -2.67 21.18
C ALA A 95 27.85 -1.19 21.14
N ASN A 96 26.92 -0.33 21.55
CA ASN A 96 27.10 1.10 21.67
C ASN A 96 27.57 1.74 20.36
N LEU A 97 26.87 1.42 19.27
CA LEU A 97 27.12 1.99 17.96
C LEU A 97 26.79 3.48 17.95
N ALA A 98 27.72 4.27 17.41
CA ALA A 98 27.61 5.72 17.31
C ALA A 98 28.26 6.23 16.02
N PRO A 99 27.50 6.85 15.08
CA PRO A 99 28.07 7.54 13.94
C PRO A 99 28.88 8.75 14.38
N SER A 100 29.97 9.01 13.67
CA SER A 100 30.77 10.22 13.84
C SER A 100 30.07 11.48 13.31
N LYS A 101 29.07 11.31 12.43
CA LYS A 101 28.35 12.38 11.72
C LYS A 101 26.85 12.10 11.61
N LYS A 102 26.04 13.13 11.83
CA LYS A 102 24.60 13.13 11.55
C LYS A 102 24.34 13.14 10.04
N GLY A 103 23.12 12.83 9.62
CA GLY A 103 22.66 13.16 8.26
C GLY A 103 22.27 14.63 8.14
N ALA A 104 21.93 15.06 6.93
CA ALA A 104 21.48 16.43 6.65
C ALA A 104 20.00 16.44 6.23
N ALA A 105 19.31 17.56 6.46
CA ALA A 105 17.94 17.72 5.99
C ALA A 105 17.87 17.53 4.46
N GLY A 106 16.98 16.65 4.00
CA GLY A 106 16.88 16.26 2.59
C GLY A 106 17.98 15.32 2.07
N ALA A 107 18.96 14.94 2.89
CA ALA A 107 20.04 14.01 2.52
C ALA A 107 20.40 13.13 3.73
N TYR A 108 19.64 12.06 3.98
CA TYR A 108 19.89 11.21 5.14
C TYR A 108 21.11 10.32 4.90
N ASN A 109 21.73 9.85 5.98
CA ASN A 109 22.70 8.76 5.89
C ASN A 109 21.98 7.42 5.98
N ALA A 110 22.55 6.35 5.45
CA ALA A 110 21.92 5.03 5.46
C ALA A 110 22.88 3.92 5.93
N LEU A 111 22.45 3.08 6.87
CA LEU A 111 23.08 1.83 7.29
C LEU A 111 22.22 0.65 6.78
N LEU A 112 22.79 -0.14 5.88
CA LEU A 112 22.06 -1.08 5.03
C LEU A 112 22.67 -2.46 5.15
N CYS A 113 21.85 -3.47 5.39
CA CYS A 113 22.24 -4.86 5.18
C CYS A 113 22.09 -5.23 3.69
N ASP A 114 23.12 -5.87 3.11
CA ASP A 114 23.04 -6.52 1.80
C ASP A 114 22.28 -7.85 1.88
N PHE A 115 21.00 -7.75 2.26
CA PHE A 115 20.20 -8.88 2.74
C PHE A 115 19.98 -9.99 1.71
N ASP A 116 19.92 -9.66 0.43
CA ASP A 116 19.72 -10.60 -0.68
C ASP A 116 20.98 -10.77 -1.55
N GLY A 117 22.09 -10.14 -1.18
CA GLY A 117 23.37 -10.19 -1.87
C GLY A 117 23.45 -9.29 -3.11
N ARG A 118 22.39 -8.54 -3.46
CA ARG A 118 22.34 -7.71 -4.68
C ARG A 118 23.23 -6.48 -4.63
N LEU A 119 23.72 -6.08 -3.45
CA LEU A 119 24.71 -5.02 -3.28
C LEU A 119 26.16 -5.54 -3.37
N GLY A 120 26.34 -6.84 -3.68
CA GLY A 120 27.60 -7.43 -4.12
C GLY A 120 28.40 -8.15 -3.04
N SER A 121 27.85 -8.34 -1.85
CA SER A 121 28.55 -9.03 -0.74
C SER A 121 28.63 -10.55 -0.93
N GLY A 122 27.77 -11.10 -1.79
CA GLY A 122 27.65 -12.53 -2.06
C GLY A 122 27.01 -13.35 -0.93
N ALA A 123 26.62 -12.71 0.18
CA ALA A 123 25.92 -13.33 1.29
C ALA A 123 24.44 -12.92 1.32
N LYS A 124 23.61 -13.73 1.99
CA LYS A 124 22.18 -13.49 2.18
C LYS A 124 21.80 -13.65 3.65
N GLY A 125 20.72 -13.00 4.05
CA GLY A 125 20.17 -13.05 5.40
C GLY A 125 20.43 -11.77 6.18
N TRP A 126 20.32 -11.86 7.49
CA TRP A 126 20.44 -10.71 8.39
C TRP A 126 21.88 -10.26 8.58
N VAL A 127 22.04 -8.96 8.78
CA VAL A 127 23.14 -8.44 9.59
C VAL A 127 22.64 -8.50 11.03
N VAL A 128 23.17 -9.45 11.79
CA VAL A 128 22.87 -9.59 13.21
C VAL A 128 23.87 -8.75 13.99
N VAL A 129 23.40 -7.74 14.71
CA VAL A 129 24.20 -6.96 15.66
C VAL A 129 23.94 -7.54 17.05
N ASP A 130 24.88 -8.36 17.51
CA ASP A 130 24.83 -8.97 18.83
C ASP A 130 25.60 -8.10 19.82
N SER A 131 24.86 -7.39 20.65
CA SER A 131 25.37 -6.55 21.72
C SER A 131 25.62 -7.33 23.01
N GLY A 132 25.62 -8.67 23.00
CA GLY A 132 26.03 -9.48 24.14
C GLY A 132 27.53 -9.38 24.47
N ASP A 133 27.91 -10.00 25.58
CA ASP A 133 29.30 -10.37 25.81
C ASP A 133 29.63 -11.60 24.94
N PRO A 134 30.68 -11.55 24.10
CA PRO A 134 30.97 -12.62 23.14
C PRO A 134 31.33 -13.97 23.79
N ILE A 135 31.64 -13.98 25.08
CA ILE A 135 31.98 -15.20 25.84
C ILE A 135 30.85 -15.54 26.82
N LYS A 136 30.32 -14.54 27.53
CA LYS A 136 29.38 -14.74 28.64
C LYS A 136 27.91 -14.72 28.19
N GLY A 137 27.64 -14.33 26.95
CA GLY A 137 26.29 -14.22 26.41
C GLY A 137 25.62 -12.91 26.80
N PHE A 138 24.30 -12.96 26.99
CA PHE A 138 23.44 -11.80 27.15
C PHE A 138 23.97 -10.80 28.19
N LYS A 139 24.20 -9.55 27.78
CA LYS A 139 24.77 -8.49 28.62
C LYS A 139 23.87 -7.27 28.60
N SER A 140 23.19 -7.02 29.70
CA SER A 140 22.24 -5.92 29.80
C SER A 140 22.56 -5.05 31.01
N TRP A 141 22.83 -3.79 30.70
CA TRP A 141 22.99 -2.66 31.61
C TRP A 141 22.38 -1.45 30.88
N ASP A 142 21.81 -0.49 31.60
CA ASP A 142 21.13 0.67 31.01
C ASP A 142 21.98 1.41 29.94
N TRP A 143 23.31 1.36 30.06
CA TRP A 143 24.28 1.98 29.15
C TRP A 143 24.89 1.04 28.09
N TRP A 144 24.45 -0.22 28.03
CA TRP A 144 24.97 -1.25 27.15
C TRP A 144 23.87 -1.80 26.25
N SER A 145 23.75 -1.19 25.07
CA SER A 145 22.70 -1.44 24.09
C SER A 145 23.29 -1.45 22.68
N THR A 146 22.48 -1.73 21.66
CA THR A 146 22.97 -1.64 20.27
C THR A 146 23.31 -0.20 19.88
N ILE A 147 22.45 0.75 20.25
CA ILE A 147 22.68 2.18 20.04
C ILE A 147 23.28 2.79 21.30
N ARG A 148 24.35 3.59 21.14
CA ARG A 148 24.99 4.24 22.27
C ARG A 148 24.11 5.33 22.88
N ALA A 149 23.84 5.20 24.16
CA ALA A 149 23.37 6.26 25.03
C ALA A 149 23.90 5.99 26.45
N SER A 150 24.26 7.04 27.20
CA SER A 150 24.70 6.88 28.58
C SER A 150 24.44 8.13 29.41
N ASP A 151 24.13 7.98 30.69
CA ASP A 151 24.24 9.05 31.68
C ASP A 151 25.25 8.68 32.77
N LYS A 152 26.15 9.61 33.09
CA LYS A 152 27.13 9.47 34.17
C LYS A 152 26.48 9.31 35.56
N HIS A 153 25.20 9.62 35.68
CA HIS A 153 24.42 9.50 36.91
C HIS A 153 23.57 8.23 37.00
N TRP A 154 23.53 7.38 35.95
CA TRP A 154 22.78 6.13 36.02
C TRP A 154 23.37 5.15 37.07
N PRO A 155 22.54 4.55 37.93
CA PRO A 155 22.99 3.61 38.96
C PRO A 155 23.78 2.44 38.36
N ASN A 156 24.89 2.05 39.00
CA ASN A 156 25.79 0.98 38.50
C ASN A 156 26.36 1.22 37.08
N GLY A 157 26.14 2.40 36.50
CA GLY A 157 26.70 2.80 35.22
C GLY A 157 28.20 3.03 35.37
N ASN A 158 29.02 2.20 34.73
CA ASN A 158 30.45 2.48 34.57
C ASN A 158 30.66 3.56 33.47
N ASN A 159 29.82 4.59 33.48
CA ASN A 159 29.72 5.60 32.46
C ASN A 159 30.68 6.73 32.80
N LYS A 160 31.74 6.86 32.02
CA LYS A 160 32.72 7.95 32.17
C LYS A 160 32.16 9.30 31.71
N GLU A 161 31.18 9.28 30.81
CA GLU A 161 30.58 10.46 30.21
C GLU A 161 29.09 10.25 29.94
N THR A 162 28.32 11.35 29.96
CA THR A 162 26.96 11.37 29.42
C THR A 162 27.07 11.47 27.89
N PHE A 163 26.32 10.64 27.16
CA PHE A 163 26.33 10.57 25.71
C PHE A 163 24.91 10.42 25.18
N SER A 164 24.54 11.33 24.29
CA SER A 164 23.26 11.31 23.59
C SER A 164 23.30 10.57 22.26
N SER A 165 22.28 9.76 22.00
CA SER A 165 22.09 9.12 20.70
C SER A 165 21.69 10.10 19.58
N ILE A 166 21.61 11.41 19.86
CA ILE A 166 21.30 12.48 18.88
C ILE A 166 22.20 12.43 17.65
N VAL A 167 23.40 11.85 17.74
CA VAL A 167 24.32 11.67 16.61
C VAL A 167 23.74 10.84 15.46
N TRP A 168 22.70 10.04 15.73
CA TRP A 168 21.92 9.29 14.75
C TRP A 168 20.85 10.11 14.03
N ASP A 169 20.74 11.41 14.29
CA ASP A 169 19.75 12.26 13.62
C ASP A 169 19.91 12.18 12.08
N ARG A 170 18.80 11.95 11.39
CA ARG A 170 18.68 11.75 9.94
C ARG A 170 19.47 10.56 9.41
N TRP A 171 19.37 9.44 10.12
CA TRP A 171 19.83 8.13 9.65
C TRP A 171 18.68 7.22 9.25
N ILE A 172 18.95 6.38 8.26
CA ILE A 172 18.10 5.27 7.81
C ILE A 172 18.78 3.96 8.18
N LEU A 173 18.10 3.05 8.86
CA LEU A 173 18.60 1.71 9.20
C LEU A 173 17.69 0.67 8.54
N ARG A 174 18.28 -0.26 7.78
CA ARG A 174 17.50 -1.29 7.06
C ARG A 174 18.03 -2.70 7.24
N ARG A 175 17.10 -3.62 7.49
CA ARG A 175 17.35 -5.07 7.48
C ARG A 175 18.42 -5.49 8.48
N LEU A 176 18.39 -4.87 9.66
CA LEU A 176 19.23 -5.21 10.80
C LEU A 176 18.45 -6.07 11.78
N TYR A 177 19.13 -7.02 12.41
CA TYR A 177 18.63 -7.79 13.53
C TYR A 177 19.48 -7.43 14.75
N THR A 178 18.93 -6.75 15.75
CA THR A 178 19.69 -6.34 16.94
C THR A 178 19.29 -7.17 18.16
N ALA A 179 20.26 -7.62 18.94
CA ALA A 179 20.02 -8.50 20.10
C ALA A 179 21.13 -8.41 21.15
N GLY A 180 20.97 -9.14 22.26
CA GLY A 180 22.02 -9.41 23.24
C GLY A 180 22.31 -8.30 24.25
N GLY A 181 21.74 -7.11 24.06
CA GLY A 181 21.91 -5.92 24.89
C GLY A 181 20.69 -5.56 25.76
N ASP A 182 20.79 -4.45 26.49
CA ASP A 182 19.67 -3.90 27.25
C ASP A 182 18.54 -3.39 26.35
N ALA A 183 18.89 -2.68 25.28
CA ALA A 183 17.96 -2.26 24.25
C ALA A 183 18.42 -2.64 22.84
N GLY A 184 17.44 -2.87 21.96
CA GLY A 184 17.63 -3.08 20.53
C GLY A 184 17.75 -1.75 19.76
N LEU A 185 16.77 -1.46 18.91
CA LEU A 185 16.74 -0.26 18.05
C LEU A 185 16.08 0.90 18.80
N PHE A 186 16.77 1.40 19.82
CA PHE A 186 16.27 2.39 20.77
C PHE A 186 17.20 3.60 20.85
N TRP A 187 16.64 4.82 20.84
CA TRP A 187 17.39 6.08 20.89
C TRP A 187 16.99 6.91 22.10
N ASP A 188 17.96 7.17 22.98
CA ASP A 188 17.83 8.05 24.14
C ASP A 188 18.67 9.33 23.96
N LEU A 189 17.97 10.46 24.02
CA LEU A 189 18.58 11.77 23.80
C LEU A 189 19.29 12.31 25.05
N THR A 190 19.10 11.73 26.24
CA THR A 190 19.85 12.05 27.46
C THR A 190 19.99 13.57 27.70
N GLU A 191 21.22 14.11 27.78
CA GLU A 191 21.50 15.55 27.96
C GLU A 191 21.06 16.45 26.80
N LYS A 192 20.62 15.87 25.70
CA LYS A 192 20.09 16.54 24.50
C LYS A 192 18.56 16.42 24.37
N SER A 193 17.90 15.97 25.43
CA SER A 193 16.44 15.97 25.53
C SER A 193 15.88 17.35 25.18
N GLY A 194 14.87 17.37 24.31
CA GLY A 194 14.26 18.60 23.77
C GLY A 194 14.81 19.05 22.42
N GLU A 195 15.91 18.48 21.94
CA GLU A 195 16.34 18.67 20.56
C GLU A 195 15.44 17.87 19.60
N GLY A 196 15.28 18.38 18.37
CA GLY A 196 14.58 17.61 17.34
C GLY A 196 15.42 16.43 16.88
N PHE A 197 14.78 15.29 16.59
CA PHE A 197 15.45 14.07 16.14
C PHE A 197 14.59 13.28 15.17
N THR A 198 15.23 12.72 14.14
CA THR A 198 14.60 11.86 13.15
C THR A 198 15.46 10.63 12.92
N VAL A 199 14.86 9.45 13.00
CA VAL A 199 15.44 8.21 12.47
C VAL A 199 14.39 7.49 11.63
N VAL A 200 14.83 6.81 10.57
CA VAL A 200 13.99 5.92 9.78
C VAL A 200 14.51 4.50 9.94
N VAL A 201 13.67 3.58 10.38
CA VAL A 201 14.04 2.18 10.62
C VAL A 201 13.08 1.30 9.83
N GLU A 202 13.59 0.49 8.90
CA GLU A 202 12.75 -0.32 8.03
C GLU A 202 13.21 -1.77 7.96
N ASP A 203 12.24 -2.68 7.96
CA ASP A 203 12.48 -4.12 7.79
C ASP A 203 13.46 -4.68 8.84
N CYS A 204 13.44 -4.15 10.06
CA CYS A 204 14.38 -4.51 11.12
C CYS A 204 13.74 -5.35 12.23
N VAL A 205 14.58 -6.11 12.94
CA VAL A 205 14.24 -6.79 14.18
C VAL A 205 15.02 -6.12 15.32
N GLY A 206 14.30 -5.60 16.32
CA GLY A 206 14.89 -5.05 17.53
C GLY A 206 14.55 -5.89 18.75
N THR A 207 15.56 -6.50 19.37
CA THR A 207 15.40 -7.26 20.61
C THR A 207 16.29 -6.69 21.71
N GLY A 208 15.74 -6.56 22.91
CA GLY A 208 16.47 -6.09 24.09
C GLY A 208 15.90 -6.68 25.37
N ARG A 209 16.63 -6.56 26.48
CA ARG A 209 16.06 -6.86 27.80
C ARG A 209 14.91 -5.91 28.10
N ALA A 210 15.21 -4.61 28.10
CA ALA A 210 14.29 -3.55 28.48
C ALA A 210 13.41 -3.14 27.30
N PHE A 211 14.04 -2.86 26.16
CA PHE A 211 13.36 -2.25 25.01
C PHE A 211 13.72 -2.96 23.71
N GLY A 212 12.71 -3.37 22.94
CA GLY A 212 12.92 -3.83 21.57
C GLY A 212 13.32 -2.67 20.66
N GLY A 213 12.67 -1.52 20.83
CA GLY A 213 13.05 -0.28 20.17
C GLY A 213 12.37 0.95 20.77
N GLY A 214 12.48 2.09 20.08
CA GLY A 214 11.79 3.33 20.45
C GLY A 214 12.65 4.58 20.38
N VAL A 215 12.05 5.72 20.71
CA VAL A 215 12.73 7.02 20.74
C VAL A 215 12.22 7.78 21.95
N VAL A 216 13.13 8.31 22.76
CA VAL A 216 12.77 9.06 23.97
C VAL A 216 13.38 10.44 24.00
N TYR A 217 12.52 11.39 24.35
CA TYR A 217 12.78 12.81 24.65
C TYR A 217 13.14 13.76 23.49
N PRO A 218 12.80 13.50 22.21
CA PRO A 218 12.89 14.56 21.21
C PRO A 218 11.72 15.54 21.35
N THR A 219 11.84 16.66 20.64
CA THR A 219 10.67 17.43 20.20
C THR A 219 10.22 16.96 18.81
N ALA A 220 8.91 16.95 18.59
CA ALA A 220 8.29 16.54 17.34
C ALA A 220 8.69 17.47 16.18
N ARG A 221 8.99 16.88 15.02
CA ARG A 221 9.24 17.59 13.76
C ARG A 221 8.05 17.38 12.81
N PRO A 222 7.16 18.38 12.61
CA PRO A 222 5.91 18.24 11.84
C PRO A 222 6.02 17.59 10.45
N GLY A 223 7.12 17.84 9.73
CA GLY A 223 7.37 17.28 8.39
C GLY A 223 8.47 16.22 8.34
N GLU A 224 9.03 15.85 9.50
CA GLU A 224 10.21 14.98 9.59
C GLU A 224 10.15 14.05 10.82
N PRO A 225 9.02 13.36 11.11
CA PRO A 225 8.93 12.49 12.29
C PRO A 225 9.89 11.31 12.18
N SER A 226 10.24 10.70 13.32
CA SER A 226 10.88 9.38 13.29
C SER A 226 9.89 8.35 12.74
N VAL A 227 10.37 7.38 11.95
CA VAL A 227 9.51 6.37 11.30
C VAL A 227 10.09 4.98 11.50
N PHE A 228 9.25 4.05 11.91
CA PHE A 228 9.56 2.63 12.00
C PHE A 228 8.56 1.87 11.12
N ARG A 229 9.05 1.13 10.13
CA ARG A 229 8.21 0.48 9.12
C ARG A 229 8.55 -0.99 8.96
N ARG A 230 7.55 -1.87 8.96
CA ARG A 230 7.71 -3.33 8.81
C ARG A 230 8.75 -3.90 9.79
N CYS A 231 8.76 -3.38 11.02
CA CYS A 231 9.71 -3.79 12.04
C CYS A 231 9.09 -4.75 13.05
N TYR A 232 9.93 -5.57 13.66
CA TYR A 232 9.57 -6.45 14.77
C TYR A 232 10.31 -6.03 16.03
N PHE A 233 9.60 -5.80 17.13
CA PHE A 233 10.18 -5.41 18.42
C PHE A 233 9.80 -6.40 19.51
N LEU A 234 10.80 -6.83 20.28
CA LEU A 234 10.64 -7.74 21.41
C LEU A 234 11.47 -7.26 22.59
N ALA A 235 10.81 -7.07 23.73
CA ALA A 235 11.48 -6.93 25.01
C ALA A 235 11.32 -8.23 25.82
N LEU A 236 12.41 -8.65 26.47
CA LEU A 236 12.56 -9.99 27.06
C LEU A 236 12.31 -10.03 28.56
N ASP A 237 12.13 -8.87 29.19
CA ASP A 237 11.94 -8.71 30.63
C ASP A 237 10.57 -8.06 30.92
N TRP A 238 10.25 -7.90 32.19
CA TRP A 238 9.01 -7.31 32.70
C TRP A 238 9.25 -6.47 33.97
N VAL A 239 10.51 -6.37 34.42
CA VAL A 239 10.90 -5.61 35.60
C VAL A 239 11.33 -4.19 35.22
N GLY A 240 10.64 -3.19 35.78
CA GLY A 240 10.93 -1.78 35.55
C GLY A 240 10.03 -1.18 34.48
N ASP A 241 10.55 -0.24 33.71
CA ASP A 241 9.83 0.48 32.66
C ASP A 241 9.88 -0.21 31.29
N THR A 242 10.13 -1.53 31.26
CA THR A 242 10.34 -2.32 30.02
C THR A 242 9.11 -2.36 29.12
N ALA A 243 9.36 -2.40 27.81
CA ALA A 243 8.33 -2.41 26.78
C ALA A 243 8.87 -2.92 25.44
N ALA A 244 8.03 -3.49 24.57
CA ALA A 244 8.48 -3.77 23.20
C ALA A 244 8.97 -2.48 22.52
N VAL A 245 8.24 -1.38 22.74
CA VAL A 245 8.66 -0.04 22.34
C VAL A 245 8.43 0.98 23.44
N LEU A 246 9.47 1.74 23.78
CA LEU A 246 9.41 2.83 24.75
C LEU A 246 9.37 4.19 24.03
N LEU A 247 8.49 5.07 24.51
CA LEU A 247 8.24 6.39 23.94
C LEU A 247 8.45 7.50 24.97
N GLY A 248 9.02 8.62 24.54
CA GLY A 248 9.12 9.81 25.37
C GLY A 248 9.12 11.06 24.52
N GLY A 249 8.41 12.10 24.97
CA GLY A 249 8.39 13.41 24.33
C GLY A 249 8.78 14.49 25.33
N TRP A 250 9.33 15.61 24.83
CA TRP A 250 9.83 16.68 25.68
C TRP A 250 8.89 17.89 25.78
N GLU A 251 7.81 17.88 25.01
CA GLU A 251 6.82 18.94 24.94
C GLU A 251 6.02 19.06 26.24
N LYS A 252 5.81 20.29 26.68
CA LYS A 252 5.02 20.58 27.89
C LYS A 252 3.51 20.41 27.68
N SER A 253 3.08 20.36 26.42
CA SER A 253 1.70 20.11 26.01
C SER A 253 1.69 19.12 24.85
N MET A 254 0.58 18.40 24.68
CA MET A 254 0.46 17.40 23.61
C MET A 254 0.66 18.04 22.23
N PRO A 255 1.67 17.61 21.43
CA PRO A 255 1.89 18.19 20.12
C PRO A 255 0.84 17.74 19.09
N GLU A 256 0.61 18.57 18.07
CA GLU A 256 -0.27 18.24 16.95
C GLU A 256 0.29 17.10 16.08
N HIS A 257 1.62 16.97 16.01
CA HIS A 257 2.30 15.97 15.19
C HIS A 257 2.93 14.88 16.06
N PRO A 258 2.99 13.64 15.57
CA PRO A 258 3.64 12.57 16.31
C PRO A 258 5.17 12.77 16.35
N HIS A 259 5.79 12.32 17.44
CA HIS A 259 7.25 12.20 17.55
C HIS A 259 7.73 11.03 16.68
N VAL A 260 6.92 9.98 16.62
CA VAL A 260 7.22 8.74 15.92
C VAL A 260 5.99 8.12 15.28
N VAL A 261 6.17 7.56 14.10
CA VAL A 261 5.18 6.78 13.36
C VAL A 261 5.66 5.34 13.23
N PHE A 262 4.82 4.39 13.60
CA PHE A 262 5.00 2.95 13.39
C PHE A 262 4.04 2.47 12.30
N GLU A 263 4.55 1.79 11.29
CA GLU A 263 3.79 1.30 10.15
C GLU A 263 4.05 -0.20 9.96
N ASP A 264 2.99 -1.01 10.00
CA ASP A 264 3.06 -2.47 9.80
C ASP A 264 4.04 -3.17 10.76
N CYS A 265 4.20 -2.65 11.98
CA CYS A 265 5.09 -3.20 12.98
C CYS A 265 4.43 -4.29 13.84
N THR A 266 5.24 -5.22 14.35
CA THR A 266 4.84 -6.18 15.39
C THR A 266 5.61 -5.89 16.67
N MET A 267 4.91 -5.78 17.79
CA MET A 267 5.43 -5.37 19.09
C MET A 267 5.03 -6.44 20.11
N VAL A 268 6.01 -7.12 20.69
CA VAL A 268 5.79 -8.27 21.58
C VAL A 268 6.47 -8.03 22.92
N HIS A 269 5.73 -8.23 24.02
CA HIS A 269 6.27 -8.09 25.37
C HIS A 269 5.49 -8.96 26.36
N PRO A 270 6.10 -9.36 27.49
CA PRO A 270 5.38 -10.04 28.55
C PRO A 270 4.20 -9.25 29.11
N ASP A 271 4.29 -7.92 29.29
CA ASP A 271 3.26 -7.16 30.02
C ASP A 271 2.66 -5.90 29.32
N ASN A 272 3.36 -5.31 28.35
CA ASN A 272 2.92 -4.11 27.61
C ASN A 272 3.65 -3.97 26.26
N ALA A 273 2.94 -3.67 25.18
CA ALA A 273 3.59 -3.53 23.87
C ALA A 273 4.24 -2.15 23.72
N VAL A 274 3.58 -1.11 24.22
CA VAL A 274 4.03 0.28 24.14
C VAL A 274 4.06 0.85 25.55
N ALA A 275 5.13 1.52 25.95
CA ALA A 275 5.17 2.27 27.20
C ALA A 275 5.58 3.72 26.98
N MET A 276 5.05 4.61 27.83
CA MET A 276 5.60 5.95 28.02
C MET A 276 6.72 5.89 29.06
N SER A 277 7.86 6.49 28.76
CA SER A 277 8.93 6.70 29.72
C SER A 277 8.46 7.56 30.90
N TYR A 278 8.90 7.21 32.11
CA TYR A 278 8.61 7.96 33.33
C TYR A 278 9.12 9.41 33.28
N ALA A 279 10.20 9.67 32.53
CA ALA A 279 10.81 10.99 32.37
C ALA A 279 10.16 11.82 31.25
N SER A 280 9.19 11.25 30.53
CA SER A 280 8.45 11.94 29.47
C SER A 280 7.57 13.08 30.00
N HIS A 281 7.47 14.15 29.22
CA HIS A 281 6.39 15.14 29.36
C HIS A 281 5.20 14.70 28.49
N SER A 282 4.99 15.30 27.33
CA SER A 282 3.91 14.90 26.41
C SER A 282 4.48 14.14 25.21
N ALA A 283 4.11 12.87 25.07
CA ALA A 283 4.48 12.04 23.93
C ALA A 283 3.26 11.78 23.03
N ARG A 284 3.47 11.83 21.71
CA ARG A 284 2.48 11.43 20.71
C ARG A 284 3.11 10.46 19.72
N ALA A 285 2.46 9.33 19.50
CA ALA A 285 2.87 8.34 18.50
C ALA A 285 1.68 7.94 17.62
N ARG A 286 1.97 7.54 16.38
CA ARG A 286 0.98 7.00 15.45
C ARG A 286 1.35 5.57 15.08
N PHE A 287 0.35 4.70 15.06
CA PHE A 287 0.47 3.30 14.68
C PHE A 287 -0.51 3.02 13.54
N VAL A 288 0.00 2.43 12.45
CA VAL A 288 -0.77 2.09 11.26
C VAL A 288 -0.55 0.61 10.96
N GLY A 289 -1.60 -0.21 10.95
CA GLY A 289 -1.49 -1.65 10.65
C GLY A 289 -0.64 -2.45 11.66
N CYS A 290 -0.42 -1.93 12.86
CA CYS A 290 0.48 -2.55 13.84
C CYS A 290 -0.20 -3.65 14.67
N ARG A 291 0.61 -4.63 15.10
CA ARG A 291 0.22 -5.73 16.01
C ARG A 291 0.90 -5.53 17.35
N LEU A 292 0.11 -5.28 18.38
CA LEU A 292 0.58 -5.04 19.74
C LEU A 292 0.18 -6.24 20.59
N ILE A 293 1.13 -7.15 20.83
CA ILE A 293 0.89 -8.46 21.41
C ILE A 293 1.53 -8.54 22.81
N VAL A 294 0.69 -8.71 23.82
CA VAL A 294 1.10 -8.88 25.21
C VAL A 294 0.75 -10.29 25.69
N LEU A 295 1.65 -10.90 26.45
CA LEU A 295 1.49 -12.28 26.94
C LEU A 295 0.76 -12.36 28.30
N ASN A 296 0.69 -11.26 29.04
CA ASN A 296 0.00 -11.19 30.32
C ASN A 296 -1.52 -11.04 30.16
N PHE A 297 -2.27 -12.07 30.59
CA PHE A 297 -3.74 -12.08 30.72
C PHE A 297 -4.17 -12.41 32.15
N THR A 298 -3.43 -11.90 33.15
CA THR A 298 -3.61 -12.25 34.56
C THR A 298 -5.05 -12.19 35.05
N GLN A 299 -5.40 -13.01 36.03
CA GLN A 299 -6.73 -13.00 36.63
C GLN A 299 -6.81 -11.85 37.64
N PRO A 300 -7.78 -10.93 37.52
CA PRO A 300 -7.92 -9.81 38.46
C PRO A 300 -8.00 -10.24 39.94
N GLU A 301 -8.58 -11.42 40.20
CA GLU A 301 -8.82 -11.92 41.57
C GLU A 301 -7.58 -12.53 42.23
N MET A 302 -6.55 -12.88 41.46
CA MET A 302 -5.34 -13.52 41.98
C MET A 302 -4.29 -12.52 42.49
N GLY A 303 -4.62 -11.22 42.52
CA GLY A 303 -3.70 -10.15 42.93
C GLY A 303 -2.60 -9.84 41.92
N GLY A 304 -2.59 -10.50 40.76
CA GLY A 304 -1.71 -10.18 39.65
C GLY A 304 -2.05 -8.81 39.07
N ARG A 305 -1.01 -8.06 38.67
CA ARG A 305 -1.14 -6.74 38.03
C ARG A 305 -0.65 -6.82 36.59
N SER A 306 -1.22 -6.01 35.73
CA SER A 306 -0.73 -5.76 34.37
C SER A 306 -0.72 -4.27 34.11
N THR A 307 0.22 -3.82 33.31
CA THR A 307 0.36 -2.42 32.88
C THR A 307 -0.45 -2.06 31.65
N GLY A 308 -1.16 -3.03 31.06
CA GLY A 308 -1.97 -2.87 29.85
C GLY A 308 -1.14 -2.88 28.57
N VAL A 309 -1.79 -3.04 27.41
CA VAL A 309 -1.10 -3.09 26.11
C VAL A 309 -0.36 -1.78 25.82
N VAL A 310 -0.96 -0.65 26.21
CA VAL A 310 -0.34 0.67 26.21
C VAL A 310 -0.16 1.13 27.67
N CYS A 311 1.09 1.15 28.10
CA CYS A 311 1.52 1.44 29.46
C CYS A 311 1.82 2.93 29.67
N THR A 312 1.29 3.46 30.76
CA THR A 312 1.60 4.79 31.31
C THR A 312 1.97 4.72 32.79
N GLN A 313 2.12 3.51 33.35
CA GLN A 313 2.43 3.33 34.77
C GLN A 313 3.74 4.04 35.14
N GLY A 314 3.77 4.71 36.29
CA GLY A 314 4.99 5.35 36.81
C GLY A 314 5.34 6.66 36.11
N HIS A 315 4.43 7.23 35.32
CA HIS A 315 4.64 8.52 34.67
C HIS A 315 4.87 9.66 35.68
N GLY A 316 5.74 10.62 35.32
CA GLY A 316 5.87 11.88 36.08
C GLY A 316 4.58 12.72 36.05
N PRO A 317 4.43 13.75 36.91
CA PRO A 317 3.20 14.55 37.01
C PRO A 317 2.73 15.18 35.69
N THR A 318 3.68 15.52 34.82
CA THR A 318 3.45 16.10 33.49
C THR A 318 3.31 15.06 32.37
N GLY A 319 3.52 13.78 32.69
CA GLY A 319 3.53 12.68 31.74
C GLY A 319 2.17 12.51 31.08
N ARG A 320 2.10 12.61 29.75
CA ARG A 320 0.90 12.37 28.94
C ARG A 320 1.30 11.62 27.68
N LEU A 321 0.53 10.61 27.32
CA LEU A 321 0.71 9.84 26.08
C LEU A 321 -0.52 9.99 25.20
N HIS A 322 -0.32 10.28 23.91
CA HIS A 322 -1.35 10.19 22.89
C HIS A 322 -0.98 9.14 21.85
N VAL A 323 -1.88 8.21 21.55
CA VAL A 323 -1.69 7.20 20.50
C VAL A 323 -2.77 7.32 19.42
N ASP A 324 -2.34 7.56 18.18
CA ASP A 324 -3.21 7.42 17.01
C ASP A 324 -3.15 5.97 16.51
N LEU A 325 -4.28 5.24 16.52
CA LEU A 325 -4.34 3.83 16.13
C LEU A 325 -5.18 3.67 14.85
N LEU A 326 -4.54 3.27 13.76
CA LEU A 326 -5.19 3.00 12.47
C LEU A 326 -5.03 1.53 12.11
N ASP A 327 -6.14 0.82 11.94
CA ASP A 327 -6.17 -0.58 11.53
C ASP A 327 -5.26 -1.50 12.38
N CYS A 328 -5.20 -1.26 13.71
CA CYS A 328 -4.32 -1.99 14.62
C CYS A 328 -4.99 -3.19 15.31
N GLU A 329 -4.18 -4.17 15.69
CA GLU A 329 -4.62 -5.36 16.42
C GLU A 329 -3.90 -5.42 17.76
N LEU A 330 -4.67 -5.38 18.86
CA LEU A 330 -4.14 -5.37 20.22
C LEU A 330 -4.54 -6.67 20.94
N ALA A 331 -3.64 -7.22 21.74
CA ALA A 331 -3.94 -8.36 22.62
C ALA A 331 -3.19 -8.24 23.94
N GLY A 332 -3.88 -8.47 25.06
CA GLY A 332 -3.27 -8.42 26.40
C GLY A 332 -4.31 -8.37 27.53
N TYR A 333 -3.90 -8.12 28.77
CA TYR A 333 -4.82 -8.01 29.91
C TYR A 333 -5.90 -6.96 29.65
N SER A 334 -5.50 -5.70 29.40
CA SER A 334 -6.36 -4.54 29.13
C SER A 334 -5.72 -3.65 28.05
N VAL A 335 -6.49 -2.81 27.37
CA VAL A 335 -5.94 -1.94 26.31
C VAL A 335 -4.97 -0.89 26.87
N PHE A 336 -5.38 -0.19 27.92
CA PHE A 336 -4.60 0.85 28.59
C PHE A 336 -4.30 0.46 30.03
N THR A 337 -3.28 1.07 30.64
CA THR A 337 -2.99 0.91 32.07
C THR A 337 -4.24 1.03 32.93
N PRO A 338 -4.57 0.03 33.76
CA PRO A 338 -5.69 0.12 34.69
C PRO A 338 -5.44 1.16 35.79
N GLY A 339 -6.52 1.83 36.22
CA GLY A 339 -6.47 2.75 37.36
C GLY A 339 -6.07 4.19 37.01
N ASP A 340 -5.57 4.92 38.01
CA ASP A 340 -5.31 6.36 37.88
C ASP A 340 -4.20 6.70 36.90
N ASP A 341 -3.12 5.90 36.85
CA ASP A 341 -2.02 6.09 35.90
C ASP A 341 -2.51 6.04 34.45
N GLY A 342 -3.52 5.21 34.16
CA GLY A 342 -4.15 5.13 32.84
C GLY A 342 -4.80 6.42 32.37
N LYS A 343 -5.08 7.39 33.25
CA LYS A 343 -5.63 8.70 32.87
C LYS A 343 -4.62 9.57 32.13
N ALA A 344 -3.33 9.20 32.15
CA ALA A 344 -2.30 9.88 31.36
C ALA A 344 -2.36 9.55 29.86
N VAL A 345 -3.10 8.51 29.46
CA VAL A 345 -3.28 8.16 28.05
C VAL A 345 -4.49 8.85 27.43
N SER A 346 -4.34 9.28 26.20
CA SER A 346 -5.41 9.67 25.28
C SER A 346 -5.19 8.96 23.95
N TYR A 347 -6.23 8.81 23.14
CA TYR A 347 -6.10 8.07 21.90
C TYR A 347 -7.08 8.54 20.82
N THR A 348 -6.77 8.20 19.57
CA THR A 348 -7.73 8.18 18.47
C THR A 348 -7.72 6.81 17.83
N THR A 349 -8.88 6.36 17.31
CA THR A 349 -8.95 5.16 16.48
C THR A 349 -9.56 5.49 15.12
N LYS A 350 -9.10 4.77 14.09
CA LYS A 350 -9.69 4.80 12.75
C LYS A 350 -9.52 3.43 12.08
N GLY A 351 -10.42 3.12 11.14
CA GLY A 351 -10.40 1.84 10.44
C GLY A 351 -10.75 0.66 11.35
N LYS A 352 -10.24 -0.53 11.04
CA LYS A 352 -10.50 -1.76 11.78
C LYS A 352 -9.50 -1.95 12.92
N THR A 353 -9.62 -1.13 13.96
CA THR A 353 -8.83 -1.29 15.18
C THR A 353 -9.55 -2.23 16.15
N SER A 354 -8.87 -3.28 16.63
CA SER A 354 -9.49 -4.36 17.42
C SER A 354 -8.65 -4.78 18.63
N ALA A 355 -9.30 -5.32 19.65
CA ALA A 355 -8.67 -5.73 20.91
C ALA A 355 -9.17 -7.10 21.39
N TYR A 356 -8.25 -8.02 21.63
CA TYR A 356 -8.48 -9.27 22.36
C TYR A 356 -7.95 -9.13 23.79
N VAL A 357 -8.85 -8.86 24.74
CA VAL A 357 -8.49 -8.60 26.13
C VAL A 357 -9.11 -9.57 27.11
N GLN A 358 -8.55 -9.63 28.32
CA GLN A 358 -9.08 -10.43 29.42
C GLN A 358 -10.59 -10.17 29.59
N PHE A 359 -11.39 -11.23 29.79
CA PHE A 359 -12.85 -11.17 29.61
C PHE A 359 -13.60 -10.21 30.55
N LYS A 360 -13.01 -9.83 31.69
CA LYS A 360 -13.55 -8.85 32.64
C LYS A 360 -13.13 -7.42 32.35
N GLN A 361 -12.18 -7.21 31.43
CA GLN A 361 -11.72 -5.86 31.07
C GLN A 361 -12.67 -5.22 30.07
N SER A 362 -12.88 -3.91 30.17
CA SER A 362 -13.59 -3.16 29.13
C SER A 362 -12.72 -2.98 27.89
N VAL A 363 -13.37 -2.78 26.75
CA VAL A 363 -12.72 -2.34 25.51
C VAL A 363 -13.12 -0.87 25.29
N PRO A 364 -12.17 0.07 25.11
CA PRO A 364 -12.47 1.48 24.91
C PRO A 364 -13.27 1.76 23.64
N ASP A 365 -13.92 2.94 23.57
CA ASP A 365 -14.69 3.36 22.40
C ASP A 365 -13.82 3.37 21.14
N GLY A 366 -14.42 2.91 20.03
CA GLY A 366 -13.76 2.86 18.72
C GLY A 366 -12.89 1.63 18.46
N PHE A 367 -12.83 0.67 19.40
CA PHE A 367 -12.19 -0.64 19.22
C PHE A 367 -13.25 -1.74 19.01
N GLU A 368 -12.98 -2.68 18.10
CA GLU A 368 -13.73 -3.93 17.98
C GLU A 368 -13.22 -4.96 18.99
N ARG A 369 -14.09 -5.43 19.92
CA ARG A 369 -13.73 -6.52 20.82
C ARG A 369 -13.66 -7.84 20.04
N ARG A 370 -12.51 -8.51 20.07
CA ARG A 370 -12.37 -9.88 19.57
C ARG A 370 -12.87 -10.86 20.62
N GLY A 371 -13.89 -11.66 20.27
CA GLY A 371 -14.46 -12.67 21.16
C GLY A 371 -13.74 -14.02 21.13
N ALA A 372 -13.26 -14.43 19.96
CA ALA A 372 -12.52 -15.68 19.78
C ALA A 372 -11.00 -15.47 19.91
N TRP A 373 -10.28 -16.55 20.22
CA TRP A 373 -8.82 -16.56 20.23
C TRP A 373 -8.26 -16.15 18.86
N PRO A 374 -7.43 -15.09 18.77
CA PRO A 374 -6.89 -14.61 17.50
C PRO A 374 -5.62 -15.38 17.12
N SER A 375 -5.81 -16.60 16.60
CA SER A 375 -4.71 -17.49 16.21
C SER A 375 -3.77 -16.87 15.16
N ASP A 376 -4.32 -16.07 14.25
CA ASP A 376 -3.61 -15.32 13.22
C ASP A 376 -2.67 -14.25 13.80
N LEU A 377 -3.09 -13.58 14.87
CA LEU A 377 -2.28 -12.58 15.57
C LEU A 377 -1.13 -13.25 16.33
N PHE A 378 -1.43 -14.29 17.10
CA PHE A 378 -0.43 -14.99 17.92
C PHE A 378 0.55 -15.84 17.09
N ALA A 379 0.20 -16.20 15.85
CA ALA A 379 1.15 -16.80 14.91
C ALA A 379 2.32 -15.86 14.57
N ARG A 380 2.18 -14.54 14.82
CA ARG A 380 3.20 -13.50 14.59
C ARG A 380 4.12 -13.26 15.79
N LEU A 381 4.02 -14.07 16.85
CA LEU A 381 4.84 -13.93 18.07
C LEU A 381 6.32 -14.22 17.86
N ALA A 382 6.70 -14.99 16.85
CA ALA A 382 8.10 -15.23 16.55
C ALA A 382 8.64 -14.09 15.68
N PRO A 383 9.91 -13.64 15.88
CA PRO A 383 10.57 -12.78 14.92
C PRO A 383 10.47 -13.36 13.50
N PRO A 384 10.36 -12.50 12.47
CA PRO A 384 10.26 -12.97 11.10
C PRO A 384 11.46 -13.87 10.77
N ARG A 385 11.17 -15.05 10.20
CA ARG A 385 12.23 -15.91 9.66
C ARG A 385 12.95 -15.15 8.54
N ILE A 386 14.17 -15.58 8.22
CA ILE A 386 14.70 -15.35 6.88
C ILE A 386 13.79 -16.13 5.95
N VAL A 387 12.72 -15.47 5.51
CA VAL A 387 12.05 -15.87 4.30
C VAL A 387 13.03 -15.40 3.24
N ASP A 388 13.52 -16.30 2.37
CA ASP A 388 14.01 -15.86 1.07
C ASP A 388 13.01 -14.81 0.61
N PRO A 389 13.43 -13.58 0.26
CA PRO A 389 12.49 -12.57 -0.16
C PRO A 389 11.55 -13.27 -1.11
N ALA A 390 10.25 -13.32 -0.76
CA ALA A 390 9.26 -13.97 -1.60
C ALA A 390 9.62 -13.52 -3.01
N PRO A 391 10.00 -14.47 -3.91
CA PRO A 391 10.70 -14.12 -5.13
C PRO A 391 9.98 -12.92 -5.69
N ALA A 392 10.71 -11.81 -5.86
CA ALA A 392 10.13 -10.56 -6.35
C ALA A 392 9.16 -10.98 -7.44
N PRO A 393 7.84 -10.67 -7.30
CA PRO A 393 6.80 -11.29 -8.10
C PRO A 393 7.33 -11.36 -9.52
N PRO A 394 7.46 -12.58 -10.07
CA PRO A 394 8.38 -12.84 -11.17
C PRO A 394 8.21 -11.76 -12.22
N ALA A 395 9.32 -11.13 -12.63
CA ALA A 395 9.36 -9.85 -13.37
C ALA A 395 8.30 -9.75 -14.46
N GLY A 396 7.10 -9.36 -14.06
CA GLY A 396 5.95 -9.14 -14.92
C GLY A 396 5.95 -7.69 -15.36
N PRO A 397 5.08 -7.35 -16.32
CA PRO A 397 4.89 -5.97 -16.72
C PRO A 397 4.47 -5.13 -15.51
N ARG A 398 5.32 -4.17 -15.12
CA ARG A 398 5.03 -3.29 -13.98
C ARG A 398 3.99 -2.24 -14.37
N LEU A 399 2.82 -2.31 -13.76
CA LEU A 399 1.79 -1.29 -13.88
C LEU A 399 1.94 -0.21 -12.81
N VAL A 400 1.92 1.05 -13.25
CA VAL A 400 1.89 2.23 -12.39
C VAL A 400 0.51 2.85 -12.47
N LYS A 401 -0.25 2.82 -11.38
CA LYS A 401 -1.56 3.47 -11.29
C LYS A 401 -1.40 4.98 -11.31
N LEU A 402 -2.14 5.64 -12.19
CA LEU A 402 -2.08 7.09 -12.36
C LEU A 402 -3.01 7.77 -11.35
N PRO A 403 -2.61 8.93 -10.80
CA PRO A 403 -3.28 9.55 -9.65
C PRO A 403 -4.52 10.37 -10.04
N PHE A 404 -5.35 9.87 -10.96
CA PHE A 404 -6.60 10.52 -11.34
C PHE A 404 -7.74 9.50 -11.47
N ALA A 405 -8.96 10.02 -11.48
CA ALA A 405 -10.17 9.24 -11.69
C ALA A 405 -11.15 10.05 -12.55
N ILE A 406 -11.90 9.35 -13.39
CA ILE A 406 -12.92 9.89 -14.26
C ILE A 406 -14.27 9.46 -13.69
N SER A 407 -15.01 10.42 -13.15
CA SER A 407 -16.35 10.18 -12.63
C SER A 407 -17.38 9.98 -13.75
N GLN A 408 -18.47 9.29 -13.44
CA GLN A 408 -19.64 9.09 -14.32
C GLN A 408 -19.36 8.23 -15.57
N GLY A 409 -18.46 7.25 -15.45
CA GLY A 409 -18.23 6.23 -16.48
C GLY A 409 -17.92 4.89 -15.81
N MET A 410 -18.09 3.79 -16.57
CA MET A 410 -17.82 2.44 -16.08
C MET A 410 -17.14 1.61 -17.18
N GLU A 411 -17.89 1.09 -18.14
CA GLU A 411 -17.30 0.45 -19.32
C GLU A 411 -16.71 1.50 -20.26
N ASN A 412 -15.53 1.19 -20.76
CA ASN A 412 -14.70 2.17 -21.43
C ASN A 412 -13.81 1.51 -22.47
N THR A 413 -13.48 2.26 -23.52
CA THR A 413 -12.43 1.89 -24.48
C THR A 413 -11.64 3.11 -24.91
N PRO A 414 -10.33 3.14 -24.62
CA PRO A 414 -9.46 4.17 -25.16
C PRO A 414 -9.13 3.87 -26.63
N VAL A 415 -9.19 4.88 -27.50
CA VAL A 415 -8.87 4.78 -28.92
C VAL A 415 -8.07 5.98 -29.40
N VAL A 416 -7.30 5.80 -30.47
CA VAL A 416 -6.74 6.91 -31.23
C VAL A 416 -7.56 7.08 -32.50
N PHE A 417 -8.38 8.14 -32.57
CA PHE A 417 -9.18 8.45 -33.75
C PHE A 417 -8.71 9.74 -34.39
N LYS A 418 -8.25 9.68 -35.65
CA LYS A 418 -7.67 10.83 -36.37
C LYS A 418 -6.62 11.60 -35.55
N SER A 419 -5.67 10.84 -34.99
CA SER A 419 -4.58 11.33 -34.13
C SER A 419 -5.01 11.94 -32.79
N ARG A 420 -6.27 11.79 -32.39
CA ARG A 420 -6.76 12.24 -31.09
C ARG A 420 -6.94 11.05 -30.15
N PRO A 421 -6.34 11.05 -28.95
CA PRO A 421 -6.63 10.05 -27.94
C PRO A 421 -8.00 10.36 -27.34
N LEU A 422 -8.93 9.43 -27.48
CA LEU A 422 -10.31 9.53 -27.02
C LEU A 422 -10.63 8.37 -26.08
N LEU A 423 -11.59 8.58 -25.19
CA LEU A 423 -12.15 7.56 -24.32
C LEU A 423 -13.64 7.42 -24.61
N VAL A 424 -14.02 6.30 -25.21
CA VAL A 424 -15.42 5.92 -25.44
C VAL A 424 -15.95 5.31 -24.16
N LEU A 425 -17.11 5.76 -23.70
CA LEU A 425 -17.70 5.43 -22.40
C LEU A 425 -19.20 5.18 -22.57
N ASN A 426 -19.79 4.49 -21.61
CA ASN A 426 -21.24 4.48 -21.41
C ASN A 426 -21.63 5.23 -20.12
N HIS A 427 -22.88 5.62 -20.09
CA HIS A 427 -23.58 6.06 -18.90
C HIS A 427 -24.80 5.18 -18.68
N ARG A 428 -25.10 4.89 -17.40
CA ARG A 428 -26.32 4.26 -16.95
C ARG A 428 -26.72 4.80 -15.59
N ASP A 429 -28.02 4.91 -15.35
CA ASP A 429 -28.56 5.25 -14.04
C ASP A 429 -29.07 3.98 -13.36
N ASP A 430 -28.18 3.34 -12.60
CA ASP A 430 -28.45 2.06 -11.95
C ASP A 430 -29.55 2.15 -10.87
N THR A 431 -29.97 3.36 -10.47
CA THR A 431 -31.14 3.52 -9.58
C THR A 431 -32.47 3.22 -10.27
N LYS A 432 -32.47 3.12 -11.60
CA LYS A 432 -33.65 2.85 -12.44
C LYS A 432 -33.73 1.39 -12.90
N VAL A 433 -32.82 0.52 -12.48
CA VAL A 433 -32.83 -0.91 -12.84
C VAL A 433 -34.21 -1.51 -12.59
N HIS A 434 -34.68 -2.37 -13.50
CA HIS A 434 -36.02 -2.97 -13.51
C HIS A 434 -37.21 -2.01 -13.70
N THR A 435 -36.98 -0.76 -14.12
CA THR A 435 -38.04 0.19 -14.46
C THR A 435 -38.06 0.51 -15.95
N ASP A 436 -39.22 0.95 -16.48
CA ASP A 436 -39.36 1.42 -17.87
C ASP A 436 -38.43 2.60 -18.21
N ALA A 437 -37.88 3.29 -17.20
CA ALA A 437 -36.96 4.40 -17.37
C ALA A 437 -35.49 3.94 -17.52
N TYR A 438 -35.17 2.66 -17.30
CA TYR A 438 -33.78 2.18 -17.28
C TYR A 438 -33.10 2.33 -18.65
N GLY A 439 -33.70 1.77 -19.72
CA GLY A 439 -33.13 1.86 -21.06
C GLY A 439 -32.95 3.32 -21.51
N LYS A 440 -33.92 4.19 -21.22
CA LYS A 440 -33.84 5.64 -21.55
C LYS A 440 -32.75 6.39 -20.77
N SER A 441 -32.25 5.81 -19.68
CA SER A 441 -31.12 6.39 -18.94
C SER A 441 -29.77 6.07 -19.58
N MET A 442 -29.72 5.07 -20.47
CA MET A 442 -28.48 4.60 -21.05
C MET A 442 -28.10 5.40 -22.28
N TYR A 443 -26.83 5.75 -22.39
CA TYR A 443 -26.25 6.30 -23.60
C TYR A 443 -24.74 6.08 -23.65
N LEU A 444 -24.18 6.22 -24.85
CA LEU A 444 -22.76 6.20 -25.09
C LEU A 444 -22.26 7.64 -25.27
N TYR A 445 -21.04 7.91 -24.84
CA TYR A 445 -20.40 9.20 -25.01
C TYR A 445 -18.89 9.06 -25.18
N ILE A 446 -18.27 10.10 -25.73
CA ILE A 446 -16.82 10.12 -25.96
C ILE A 446 -16.24 11.34 -25.27
N ARG A 447 -15.18 11.13 -24.50
CA ARG A 447 -14.34 12.22 -23.98
C ARG A 447 -13.03 12.29 -24.72
N ASP A 448 -12.57 13.51 -24.97
CA ASP A 448 -11.22 13.74 -25.46
C ASP A 448 -10.25 13.70 -24.27
N LEU A 449 -9.24 12.82 -24.34
CA LEU A 449 -8.34 12.58 -23.21
C LEU A 449 -7.36 13.73 -22.96
N VAL A 450 -7.19 14.65 -23.92
CA VAL A 450 -6.32 15.82 -23.78
C VAL A 450 -7.07 16.97 -23.12
N THR A 451 -8.30 17.23 -23.55
CA THR A 451 -9.09 18.38 -23.08
C THR A 451 -10.02 18.05 -21.91
N GLY A 452 -10.38 16.77 -21.75
CA GLY A 452 -11.39 16.30 -20.81
C GLY A 452 -12.84 16.55 -21.25
N GLU A 453 -13.06 17.21 -22.40
CA GLU A 453 -14.39 17.56 -22.89
C GLU A 453 -15.13 16.36 -23.47
N GLU A 454 -16.45 16.32 -23.27
CA GLU A 454 -17.34 15.41 -24.00
C GLU A 454 -17.50 15.91 -25.44
N VAL A 455 -17.10 15.10 -26.41
CA VAL A 455 -17.08 15.47 -27.85
C VAL A 455 -18.17 14.81 -28.67
N ALA A 456 -18.82 13.78 -28.13
CA ALA A 456 -19.94 13.10 -28.78
C ALA A 456 -20.83 12.39 -27.74
N ARG A 457 -22.13 12.30 -28.04
CA ARG A 457 -23.12 11.51 -27.31
C ARG A 457 -24.07 10.84 -28.31
N PHE A 458 -24.30 9.54 -28.16
CA PHE A 458 -25.07 8.71 -29.09
C PHE A 458 -25.53 7.41 -28.41
N GLY A 459 -26.19 6.52 -29.15
CA GLY A 459 -26.49 5.17 -28.66
C GLY A 459 -27.47 5.13 -27.48
N GLU A 460 -28.52 5.96 -27.48
CA GLU A 460 -29.59 5.88 -26.48
C GLU A 460 -30.10 4.42 -26.34
N GLY A 461 -30.28 3.96 -25.11
CA GLY A 461 -30.68 2.57 -24.82
C GLY A 461 -29.54 1.55 -24.88
N HIS A 462 -28.28 1.98 -25.02
CA HIS A 462 -27.14 1.06 -25.14
C HIS A 462 -26.05 1.33 -24.09
N SER A 463 -25.38 0.26 -23.68
CA SER A 463 -24.33 0.24 -22.65
C SER A 463 -23.20 -0.73 -23.02
N PHE A 464 -22.20 -0.88 -22.14
CA PHE A 464 -21.03 -1.77 -22.33
C PHE A 464 -20.23 -1.45 -23.60
N ALA A 465 -19.85 -0.17 -23.73
CA ALA A 465 -19.16 0.32 -24.91
C ALA A 465 -17.83 -0.41 -25.13
N ASN A 466 -17.60 -0.87 -26.36
CA ASN A 466 -16.27 -1.15 -26.87
C ASN A 466 -16.04 -0.46 -28.21
N ALA A 467 -14.82 -0.03 -28.49
CA ALA A 467 -14.52 0.69 -29.72
C ALA A 467 -13.30 0.16 -30.46
N ILE A 468 -13.35 0.27 -31.79
CA ILE A 468 -12.22 0.00 -32.68
C ILE A 468 -12.20 1.03 -33.83
N VAL A 469 -11.00 1.45 -34.21
CA VAL A 469 -10.76 2.36 -35.33
C VAL A 469 -10.21 1.58 -36.51
N ASN A 470 -10.80 1.77 -37.69
CA ASN A 470 -10.30 1.21 -38.95
C ASN A 470 -10.19 2.31 -40.00
N GLY A 471 -8.97 2.83 -40.19
CA GLY A 471 -8.74 4.01 -41.02
C GLY A 471 -9.47 5.23 -40.46
N ASP A 472 -10.40 5.78 -41.24
CA ASP A 472 -11.09 7.04 -40.95
C ASP A 472 -12.41 6.83 -40.19
N GLU A 473 -12.75 5.57 -39.89
CA GLU A 473 -14.00 5.14 -39.28
C GLU A 473 -13.77 4.69 -37.83
N LEU A 474 -14.62 5.19 -36.93
CA LEU A 474 -14.79 4.69 -35.58
C LEU A 474 -16.01 3.77 -35.54
N SER A 475 -15.80 2.54 -35.09
CA SER A 475 -16.86 1.57 -34.78
C SER A 475 -16.98 1.41 -33.27
N VAL A 476 -18.19 1.55 -32.74
CA VAL A 476 -18.50 1.33 -31.32
C VAL A 476 -19.55 0.22 -31.20
N PHE A 477 -19.25 -0.82 -30.44
CA PHE A 477 -20.13 -1.94 -30.16
C PHE A 477 -20.71 -1.78 -28.76
N ALA A 478 -22.00 -2.05 -28.61
CA ALA A 478 -22.70 -1.90 -27.34
C ALA A 478 -23.97 -2.74 -27.31
N SER A 479 -24.32 -3.26 -26.13
CA SER A 479 -25.55 -4.02 -25.94
C SER A 479 -26.75 -3.11 -25.72
N GLU A 480 -27.87 -3.44 -26.37
CA GLU A 480 -29.16 -2.79 -26.13
C GLU A 480 -29.74 -3.24 -24.79
N GLY A 481 -30.28 -2.32 -24.01
CA GLY A 481 -30.83 -2.60 -22.68
C GLY A 481 -32.22 -1.98 -22.46
N ASP A 482 -33.02 -2.66 -21.65
CA ASP A 482 -34.33 -2.20 -21.20
C ASP A 482 -34.59 -2.61 -19.74
N LYS A 483 -35.84 -2.50 -19.27
CA LYS A 483 -36.22 -2.91 -17.91
C LYS A 483 -35.96 -4.38 -17.59
N ASN A 484 -35.94 -5.24 -18.61
CA ASN A 484 -35.87 -6.68 -18.42
C ASN A 484 -34.42 -7.10 -18.20
N TRP A 485 -33.53 -6.69 -19.12
CA TRP A 485 -32.08 -6.76 -18.98
C TRP A 485 -31.38 -6.20 -20.23
N PHE A 486 -30.27 -6.82 -20.66
CA PHE A 486 -29.57 -6.57 -21.92
C PHE A 486 -29.84 -7.65 -22.97
N HIS A 487 -29.79 -7.24 -24.23
CA HIS A 487 -30.28 -8.01 -25.37
C HIS A 487 -29.19 -8.28 -26.41
N SER A 488 -29.36 -7.76 -27.62
CA SER A 488 -28.43 -7.91 -28.74
C SER A 488 -27.33 -6.84 -28.72
N ILE A 489 -26.21 -7.14 -29.37
CA ILE A 489 -25.10 -6.20 -29.56
C ILE A 489 -25.31 -5.46 -30.88
N TYR A 490 -25.22 -4.14 -30.84
CA TYR A 490 -25.28 -3.26 -32.01
C TYR A 490 -23.94 -2.59 -32.26
N ARG A 491 -23.66 -2.32 -33.53
CA ARG A 491 -22.54 -1.50 -33.99
C ARG A 491 -23.05 -0.10 -34.34
N PHE A 492 -22.33 0.90 -33.85
CA PHE A 492 -22.47 2.31 -34.18
C PHE A 492 -21.23 2.76 -34.95
N THR A 493 -21.41 3.33 -36.13
CA THR A 493 -20.30 3.80 -36.97
C THR A 493 -20.36 5.30 -37.19
N SER A 494 -19.19 5.94 -37.18
CA SER A 494 -19.04 7.36 -37.50
C SER A 494 -17.67 7.66 -38.10
N THR A 495 -17.61 8.64 -39.00
CA THR A 495 -16.35 9.21 -39.53
C THR A 495 -16.12 10.65 -39.07
N ASP A 496 -17.08 11.28 -38.40
CA ASP A 496 -17.07 12.69 -38.00
C ASP A 496 -17.43 12.93 -36.52
N LEU A 497 -17.76 11.86 -35.77
CA LEU A 497 -18.27 11.84 -34.40
C LEU A 497 -19.63 12.53 -34.20
N LYS A 498 -20.30 12.93 -35.29
CA LYS A 498 -21.57 13.67 -35.28
C LYS A 498 -22.69 12.83 -35.88
N THR A 499 -22.41 12.19 -37.01
CA THR A 499 -23.34 11.34 -37.72
C THR A 499 -23.06 9.89 -37.36
N TRP A 500 -24.09 9.19 -36.89
CA TRP A 500 -23.97 7.82 -36.40
C TRP A 500 -24.93 6.90 -37.14
N ARG A 501 -24.42 5.79 -37.68
CA ARG A 501 -25.22 4.70 -38.24
C ARG A 501 -25.26 3.54 -37.26
N ARG A 502 -26.45 2.98 -37.03
CA ARG A 502 -26.67 1.83 -36.13
C ARG A 502 -27.02 0.59 -36.93
N GLU A 503 -26.39 -0.52 -36.62
CA GLU A 503 -26.62 -1.83 -37.23
C GLU A 503 -26.58 -2.94 -36.18
N LEU A 504 -27.35 -3.99 -36.37
CA LEU A 504 -27.25 -5.20 -35.54
C LEU A 504 -25.91 -5.89 -35.81
N ALA A 505 -25.14 -6.20 -34.78
CA ALA A 505 -23.90 -6.96 -34.88
C ALA A 505 -24.12 -8.42 -34.46
N VAL A 506 -24.52 -8.65 -33.22
CA VAL A 506 -24.75 -10.01 -32.71
C VAL A 506 -26.15 -10.08 -32.10
N GLU A 507 -27.00 -10.90 -32.71
CA GLU A 507 -28.34 -11.17 -32.20
C GLU A 507 -28.31 -12.04 -30.94
N GLN A 508 -29.18 -11.76 -29.97
CA GLN A 508 -29.31 -12.57 -28.76
C GLN A 508 -29.86 -13.97 -29.07
N GLY A 509 -29.35 -15.00 -28.39
CA GLY A 509 -29.96 -16.32 -28.39
C GLY A 509 -31.19 -16.41 -27.46
N PRO A 510 -31.99 -17.50 -27.56
CA PRO A 510 -33.09 -17.74 -26.62
C PRO A 510 -32.61 -17.80 -25.16
N GLY A 511 -33.15 -16.92 -24.30
CA GLY A 511 -32.78 -16.85 -22.87
C GLY A 511 -31.36 -16.33 -22.60
N GLU A 512 -30.68 -15.84 -23.63
CA GLU A 512 -29.34 -15.27 -23.56
C GLU A 512 -29.41 -13.75 -23.42
N ALA A 513 -28.68 -13.20 -22.46
CA ALA A 513 -28.36 -11.78 -22.38
C ALA A 513 -26.90 -11.58 -22.83
N LEU A 514 -26.67 -10.60 -23.69
CA LEU A 514 -25.32 -10.21 -24.13
C LEU A 514 -24.91 -8.92 -23.43
N LEU A 515 -23.72 -8.92 -22.83
CA LEU A 515 -23.24 -7.82 -21.99
C LEU A 515 -21.95 -7.22 -22.59
N ASN A 516 -20.87 -7.13 -21.81
CA ASN A 516 -19.57 -6.62 -22.25
C ASN A 516 -19.09 -7.25 -23.56
N VAL A 517 -18.51 -6.41 -24.42
CA VAL A 517 -17.99 -6.81 -25.72
C VAL A 517 -16.58 -6.28 -25.89
N SER A 518 -15.75 -6.97 -26.67
CA SER A 518 -14.46 -6.45 -27.09
C SER A 518 -14.10 -6.95 -28.47
N VAL A 519 -13.63 -6.05 -29.33
CA VAL A 519 -13.24 -6.35 -30.72
C VAL A 519 -11.76 -6.08 -30.94
N CYS A 520 -11.07 -7.01 -31.59
CA CYS A 520 -9.72 -6.79 -32.10
C CYS A 520 -9.60 -7.23 -33.55
N ARG A 521 -8.60 -6.66 -34.24
CA ARG A 521 -8.18 -7.11 -35.56
C ARG A 521 -7.16 -8.24 -35.43
N ASP A 522 -7.25 -9.23 -36.30
CA ASP A 522 -6.28 -10.32 -36.43
C ASP A 522 -5.97 -10.65 -37.90
N ASP A 523 -5.28 -11.76 -38.12
CA ASP A 523 -4.87 -12.24 -39.45
C ASP A 523 -6.05 -12.70 -40.33
N GLN A 524 -7.22 -12.93 -39.74
CA GLN A 524 -8.42 -13.39 -40.43
C GLN A 524 -9.47 -12.29 -40.59
N GLY A 525 -9.22 -11.07 -40.11
CA GLY A 525 -10.16 -9.96 -40.13
C GLY A 525 -10.34 -9.42 -38.72
N TYR A 526 -11.51 -9.68 -38.14
CA TYR A 526 -11.86 -9.21 -36.80
C TYR A 526 -12.44 -10.34 -35.96
N LEU A 527 -12.09 -10.31 -34.67
CA LEU A 527 -12.61 -11.18 -33.64
C LEU A 527 -13.34 -10.33 -32.61
N MET A 528 -14.50 -10.81 -32.18
CA MET A 528 -15.23 -10.27 -31.05
C MET A 528 -15.24 -11.31 -29.95
N ALA A 529 -14.86 -10.92 -28.74
CA ALA A 529 -15.23 -11.61 -27.51
C ALA A 529 -16.45 -10.90 -26.92
N TYR A 530 -17.49 -11.64 -26.57
CA TYR A 530 -18.69 -11.05 -25.99
C TYR A 530 -19.19 -11.87 -24.80
N GLU A 531 -19.58 -11.16 -23.75
CA GLU A 531 -20.07 -11.72 -22.51
C GLU A 531 -21.51 -12.23 -22.67
N SER A 532 -21.78 -13.35 -22.01
CA SER A 532 -23.05 -14.05 -22.00
C SER A 532 -23.35 -14.53 -20.58
N ASN A 533 -24.64 -14.53 -20.24
CA ASN A 533 -25.14 -15.13 -19.00
C ASN A 533 -25.25 -16.67 -19.03
N ASN A 534 -24.83 -17.31 -20.13
CA ASN A 534 -24.98 -18.75 -20.34
C ASN A 534 -23.69 -19.38 -20.90
N PRO A 535 -23.23 -20.53 -20.37
CA PRO A 535 -23.91 -21.39 -19.38
C PRO A 535 -23.61 -21.01 -17.92
N VAL A 536 -22.62 -20.15 -17.70
CA VAL A 536 -22.30 -19.58 -16.38
C VAL A 536 -22.80 -18.14 -16.39
N SER A 537 -23.31 -17.65 -15.26
CA SER A 537 -23.96 -16.33 -15.16
C SER A 537 -23.15 -15.18 -15.74
N PHE A 538 -21.82 -15.32 -15.80
CA PHE A 538 -20.92 -14.45 -16.55
C PHE A 538 -19.78 -15.28 -17.16
N CYS A 539 -19.80 -15.40 -18.48
CA CYS A 539 -18.77 -16.07 -19.28
C CYS A 539 -18.67 -15.37 -20.64
N PHE A 540 -17.73 -15.75 -21.51
CA PHE A 540 -17.64 -15.14 -22.84
C PHE A 540 -17.51 -16.12 -23.99
N LYS A 541 -18.04 -15.68 -25.13
CA LYS A 541 -18.13 -16.38 -26.41
C LYS A 541 -17.47 -15.55 -27.50
N PHE A 542 -17.42 -16.08 -28.72
CA PHE A 542 -16.72 -15.46 -29.82
C PHE A 542 -17.57 -15.28 -31.08
N ALA A 543 -17.32 -14.20 -31.83
CA ALA A 543 -17.87 -13.98 -33.17
C ALA A 543 -16.77 -13.46 -34.11
N ARG A 544 -16.94 -13.66 -35.42
CA ARG A 544 -15.99 -13.27 -36.47
C ARG A 544 -16.60 -12.30 -37.46
N SER A 545 -15.78 -11.40 -37.97
CA SER A 545 -16.14 -10.53 -39.09
C SER A 545 -14.96 -10.32 -40.02
N LYS A 546 -15.23 -10.09 -41.31
CA LYS A 546 -14.21 -9.66 -42.29
C LYS A 546 -14.15 -8.14 -42.45
N ASP A 547 -15.23 -7.44 -42.11
CA ASP A 547 -15.47 -6.04 -42.50
C ASP A 547 -16.04 -5.17 -41.38
N LEU A 548 -16.10 -5.70 -40.14
CA LEU A 548 -16.77 -5.15 -38.96
C LEU A 548 -18.30 -5.03 -39.08
N ALA A 549 -18.90 -5.23 -40.25
CA ALA A 549 -20.34 -5.05 -40.49
C ALA A 549 -21.11 -6.35 -40.32
N HIS A 550 -20.59 -7.44 -40.87
CA HIS A 550 -21.23 -8.75 -40.84
C HIS A 550 -20.52 -9.65 -39.83
N TRP A 551 -21.27 -10.20 -38.87
CA TRP A 551 -20.73 -10.99 -37.77
C TRP A 551 -21.35 -12.38 -37.70
N ASP A 552 -20.49 -13.40 -37.67
CA ASP A 552 -20.87 -14.79 -37.50
C ASP A 552 -20.45 -15.28 -36.11
N LYS A 553 -21.39 -15.81 -35.31
CA LYS A 553 -21.07 -16.46 -34.02
C LYS A 553 -20.18 -17.69 -34.27
N ILE A 554 -19.19 -17.91 -33.41
CA ILE A 554 -18.36 -19.13 -33.41
C ILE A 554 -19.01 -20.16 -32.46
N PRO A 555 -19.67 -21.21 -32.98
CA PRO A 555 -20.32 -22.20 -32.13
C PRO A 555 -19.30 -23.08 -31.39
N GLY A 556 -19.69 -23.58 -30.20
CA GLY A 556 -18.93 -24.56 -29.43
C GLY A 556 -17.70 -24.02 -28.70
N LEU A 557 -17.45 -22.71 -28.72
CA LEU A 557 -16.37 -22.05 -27.96
C LEU A 557 -16.96 -21.08 -26.94
N ILE A 558 -16.84 -21.43 -25.66
CA ILE A 558 -17.32 -20.65 -24.52
C ILE A 558 -16.27 -20.73 -23.41
N PHE A 559 -15.65 -19.60 -23.06
CA PHE A 559 -14.70 -19.54 -21.96
C PHE A 559 -15.43 -19.34 -20.63
N THR A 560 -15.28 -20.30 -19.71
CA THR A 560 -15.90 -20.30 -18.39
C THR A 560 -14.86 -20.44 -17.26
N GLY A 561 -13.66 -19.90 -17.47
CA GLY A 561 -12.52 -20.10 -16.56
C GLY A 561 -12.10 -21.56 -16.44
N VAL A 562 -11.37 -21.88 -15.37
CA VAL A 562 -10.82 -23.23 -15.15
C VAL A 562 -11.90 -24.17 -14.62
N ASN A 563 -12.76 -23.66 -13.74
CA ASN A 563 -13.71 -24.46 -12.97
C ASN A 563 -15.19 -24.10 -13.22
N ASN A 564 -15.54 -23.66 -14.43
CA ASN A 564 -16.89 -23.13 -14.74
C ASN A 564 -17.26 -21.94 -13.83
N GLU A 565 -16.35 -21.00 -13.74
CA GLU A 565 -16.40 -19.87 -12.83
C GLU A 565 -16.65 -18.55 -13.56
N TYR A 566 -16.99 -17.53 -12.76
CA TYR A 566 -17.25 -16.17 -13.20
C TYR A 566 -16.08 -15.62 -14.03
N SER A 567 -16.33 -15.27 -15.28
CA SER A 567 -15.35 -14.74 -16.23
C SER A 567 -15.97 -13.60 -17.04
N ALA A 568 -16.08 -12.42 -16.43
CA ALA A 568 -16.78 -11.27 -17.00
C ALA A 568 -15.86 -10.26 -17.69
N CYS A 569 -16.49 -9.29 -18.37
CA CYS A 569 -15.94 -8.13 -19.05
C CYS A 569 -14.65 -8.41 -19.83
N PRO A 570 -14.70 -9.31 -20.84
CA PRO A 570 -13.52 -9.67 -21.60
C PRO A 570 -13.02 -8.48 -22.43
N VAL A 571 -11.72 -8.23 -22.41
CA VAL A 571 -11.04 -7.41 -23.43
C VAL A 571 -10.06 -8.26 -24.20
N VAL A 572 -10.27 -8.36 -25.52
CA VAL A 572 -9.47 -9.19 -26.41
C VAL A 572 -8.48 -8.35 -27.21
N ARG A 573 -7.24 -8.85 -27.33
CA ARG A 573 -6.21 -8.32 -28.22
C ARG A 573 -5.52 -9.46 -28.94
N PHE A 574 -5.10 -9.22 -30.18
CA PHE A 574 -4.29 -10.17 -30.92
C PHE A 574 -2.88 -9.64 -31.08
N VAL A 575 -1.91 -10.39 -30.56
CA VAL A 575 -0.49 -10.17 -30.74
C VAL A 575 0.08 -11.51 -31.19
N ALA A 576 0.32 -11.62 -32.50
CA ALA A 576 0.64 -12.89 -33.14
C ALA A 576 1.77 -13.62 -32.40
N PRO A 577 1.63 -14.94 -32.13
CA PRO A 577 0.55 -15.83 -32.59
C PRO A 577 -0.63 -15.97 -31.61
N TYR A 578 -0.73 -15.12 -30.59
CA TYR A 578 -1.68 -15.30 -29.49
C TYR A 578 -2.82 -14.27 -29.50
N TYR A 579 -4.01 -14.74 -29.20
CA TYR A 579 -5.09 -13.95 -28.62
C TYR A 579 -4.84 -13.83 -27.12
N TYR A 580 -4.92 -12.63 -26.59
CA TYR A 580 -4.86 -12.31 -25.17
C TYR A 580 -6.23 -11.81 -24.73
N VAL A 581 -6.72 -12.29 -23.60
CA VAL A 581 -7.97 -11.81 -22.98
C VAL A 581 -7.71 -11.45 -21.54
N ILE A 582 -7.96 -10.19 -21.18
CA ILE A 582 -8.12 -9.79 -19.79
C ILE A 582 -9.59 -9.93 -19.44
N TYR A 583 -9.91 -10.52 -18.29
CA TYR A 583 -11.28 -10.73 -17.82
C TYR A 583 -11.35 -10.58 -16.30
N LEU A 584 -12.52 -10.22 -15.78
CA LEU A 584 -12.77 -10.13 -14.34
C LEU A 584 -13.03 -11.51 -13.76
N HIS A 585 -12.29 -11.85 -12.72
CA HIS A 585 -12.54 -13.01 -11.89
C HIS A 585 -13.29 -12.59 -10.63
N ALA A 586 -14.17 -13.46 -10.14
CA ALA A 586 -14.81 -13.28 -8.83
C ALA A 586 -13.77 -13.24 -7.70
N ALA A 587 -14.18 -12.74 -6.53
CA ALA A 587 -13.29 -12.68 -5.37
C ALA A 587 -12.70 -14.05 -5.02
N VAL A 588 -11.38 -14.08 -4.88
CA VAL A 588 -10.59 -15.26 -4.49
C VAL A 588 -9.88 -14.98 -3.17
N GLU A 589 -9.65 -16.04 -2.40
CA GLU A 589 -8.94 -15.94 -1.13
C GLU A 589 -7.53 -15.35 -1.32
N GLY A 590 -7.14 -14.44 -0.42
CA GLY A 590 -5.84 -13.76 -0.47
C GLY A 590 -5.80 -12.48 -1.32
N HIS A 591 -6.87 -12.16 -2.08
CA HIS A 591 -6.96 -10.95 -2.90
C HIS A 591 -8.14 -10.05 -2.52
N LYS A 592 -8.04 -8.77 -2.85
CA LYS A 592 -9.02 -7.72 -2.51
C LYS A 592 -10.14 -7.61 -3.53
N GLY A 593 -11.16 -8.45 -3.36
CA GLY A 593 -12.43 -8.34 -4.10
C GLY A 593 -12.32 -8.83 -5.55
N TRP A 594 -12.94 -8.11 -6.49
CA TRP A 594 -13.01 -8.47 -7.90
C TRP A 594 -11.74 -8.02 -8.63
N ILE A 595 -11.03 -8.99 -9.21
CA ILE A 595 -9.67 -8.83 -9.74
C ILE A 595 -9.59 -9.23 -11.21
N SER A 596 -8.73 -8.59 -11.98
CA SER A 596 -8.58 -8.92 -13.41
C SER A 596 -7.49 -9.97 -13.64
N TYR A 597 -7.87 -11.01 -14.36
CA TYR A 597 -6.99 -12.08 -14.84
C TYR A 597 -6.67 -11.88 -16.31
N LEU A 598 -5.53 -12.39 -16.75
CA LEU A 598 -5.08 -12.46 -18.12
C LEU A 598 -4.92 -13.92 -18.54
N ALA A 599 -5.42 -14.25 -19.72
CA ALA A 599 -5.19 -15.53 -20.39
C ALA A 599 -4.77 -15.31 -21.85
N ARG A 600 -4.14 -16.32 -22.46
CA ARG A 600 -3.80 -16.31 -23.88
C ARG A 600 -4.16 -17.63 -24.58
N SER A 601 -4.44 -17.58 -25.87
CA SER A 601 -4.75 -18.75 -26.70
C SER A 601 -4.24 -18.56 -28.13
N LYS A 602 -3.92 -19.64 -28.83
CA LYS A 602 -3.60 -19.60 -30.28
C LYS A 602 -4.81 -19.87 -31.15
N ASP A 603 -5.83 -20.54 -30.62
CA ASP A 603 -6.93 -21.12 -31.39
C ASP A 603 -8.32 -20.83 -30.81
N LEU A 604 -8.38 -20.02 -29.75
CA LEU A 604 -9.58 -19.67 -28.97
C LEU A 604 -10.20 -20.83 -28.20
N ALA A 605 -9.68 -22.04 -28.33
CA ALA A 605 -10.17 -23.24 -27.67
C ALA A 605 -9.33 -23.58 -26.44
N ASP A 606 -8.00 -23.65 -26.59
CA ASP A 606 -7.07 -23.96 -25.51
C ASP A 606 -6.45 -22.68 -24.98
N TRP A 607 -6.64 -22.40 -23.69
CA TRP A 607 -6.21 -21.19 -23.02
C TRP A 607 -5.16 -21.47 -21.95
N GLU A 608 -4.14 -20.63 -21.91
CA GLU A 608 -3.14 -20.57 -20.85
C GLU A 608 -3.42 -19.34 -19.99
N LEU A 609 -3.66 -19.52 -18.69
CA LEU A 609 -3.75 -18.41 -17.74
C LEU A 609 -2.34 -17.92 -17.41
N SER A 610 -2.18 -16.60 -17.29
CA SER A 610 -0.92 -16.01 -16.84
C SER A 610 -0.57 -16.53 -15.45
N PRO A 611 0.68 -16.98 -15.22
CA PRO A 611 1.14 -17.36 -13.89
C PRO A 611 1.30 -16.15 -12.95
N LEU A 612 1.12 -14.93 -13.47
CA LEU A 612 1.20 -13.67 -12.74
C LEU A 612 -0.18 -13.10 -12.40
N ASN A 613 -1.25 -13.88 -12.59
CA ASN A 613 -2.59 -13.45 -12.21
C ASN A 613 -2.73 -13.29 -10.68
N PRO A 614 -3.49 -12.28 -10.21
CA PRO A 614 -4.16 -11.23 -11.00
C PRO A 614 -3.19 -10.19 -11.56
N ILE A 615 -3.46 -9.70 -12.77
CA ILE A 615 -2.67 -8.61 -13.37
C ILE A 615 -3.10 -7.22 -12.89
N LEU A 616 -4.28 -7.11 -12.28
CA LEU A 616 -4.79 -5.86 -11.72
C LEU A 616 -5.71 -6.16 -10.52
N GLU A 617 -5.44 -5.48 -9.41
CA GLU A 617 -6.14 -5.62 -8.13
C GLU A 617 -6.35 -4.24 -7.48
N ALA A 618 -7.42 -4.07 -6.70
CA ALA A 618 -7.75 -2.82 -6.03
C ALA A 618 -6.68 -2.36 -5.02
N SER A 619 -6.26 -1.10 -5.12
CA SER A 619 -5.42 -0.46 -4.11
C SER A 619 -6.25 0.35 -3.10
N ASP A 620 -5.59 1.03 -2.18
CA ASP A 620 -6.27 1.92 -1.24
C ASP A 620 -7.01 3.05 -1.99
N GLY A 621 -8.27 3.27 -1.60
CA GLY A 621 -9.13 4.26 -2.25
C GLY A 621 -9.76 3.83 -3.58
N GLU A 622 -9.60 2.57 -4.02
CA GLU A 622 -10.27 2.03 -5.23
C GLU A 622 -11.50 1.15 -4.93
N GLY A 623 -11.79 0.91 -3.65
CA GLY A 623 -12.86 0.01 -3.25
C GLY A 623 -12.43 -1.46 -3.30
N ILE A 624 -13.23 -2.31 -3.93
CA ILE A 624 -13.05 -3.78 -4.00
C ILE A 624 -13.18 -4.32 -5.42
N ASN A 625 -13.00 -3.47 -6.43
CA ASN A 625 -13.25 -3.83 -7.82
C ASN A 625 -12.25 -3.16 -8.76
N ASN A 626 -11.58 -3.96 -9.60
CA ASN A 626 -10.85 -3.49 -10.76
C ASN A 626 -11.32 -4.29 -11.99
N SER A 627 -12.41 -3.82 -12.61
CA SER A 627 -13.12 -4.47 -13.73
C SER A 627 -13.10 -3.63 -15.00
N ASP A 628 -13.79 -4.11 -16.04
CA ASP A 628 -14.08 -3.37 -17.27
C ASP A 628 -12.82 -2.73 -17.87
N VAL A 629 -11.78 -3.56 -17.91
CA VAL A 629 -10.46 -3.18 -18.37
C VAL A 629 -10.49 -2.99 -19.88
N ASP A 630 -9.90 -1.90 -20.36
CA ASP A 630 -9.53 -1.76 -21.76
C ASP A 630 -8.22 -0.97 -21.89
N LEU A 631 -7.54 -1.10 -23.01
CA LEU A 631 -6.16 -0.63 -23.16
C LEU A 631 -5.81 -0.22 -24.59
N PHE A 632 -4.94 0.77 -24.68
CA PHE A 632 -4.38 1.24 -25.93
C PHE A 632 -2.91 1.63 -25.78
N GLU A 633 -2.23 1.72 -26.93
CA GLU A 633 -0.88 2.25 -27.00
C GLU A 633 -0.91 3.72 -27.41
N TRP A 634 -0.20 4.56 -26.66
CA TRP A 634 -0.01 5.98 -26.96
C TRP A 634 1.42 6.38 -26.64
N GLU A 635 2.11 7.01 -27.60
CA GLU A 635 3.50 7.48 -27.42
C GLU A 635 4.48 6.40 -26.91
N GLY A 636 4.33 5.17 -27.42
CA GLY A 636 5.20 4.03 -27.07
C GLY A 636 4.93 3.41 -25.70
N LYS A 637 3.86 3.83 -25.02
CA LYS A 637 3.43 3.32 -23.72
C LYS A 637 2.06 2.69 -23.81
N THR A 638 1.81 1.72 -22.95
CA THR A 638 0.50 1.07 -22.84
C THR A 638 -0.25 1.67 -21.66
N TYR A 639 -1.44 2.19 -21.93
CA TYR A 639 -2.34 2.71 -20.91
C TYR A 639 -3.53 1.78 -20.78
N ILE A 640 -3.87 1.49 -19.53
CA ILE A 640 -4.94 0.57 -19.14
C ILE A 640 -5.95 1.40 -18.38
N TYR A 641 -7.18 1.48 -18.90
CA TYR A 641 -8.31 2.09 -18.22
C TYR A 641 -9.18 1.00 -17.62
N TYR A 642 -9.70 1.23 -16.42
CA TYR A 642 -10.44 0.23 -15.67
C TYR A 642 -11.43 0.87 -14.71
N ALA A 643 -12.54 0.19 -14.46
CA ALA A 643 -13.52 0.59 -13.47
C ALA A 643 -13.05 0.25 -12.04
N THR A 644 -13.29 1.18 -11.13
CA THR A 644 -13.10 1.04 -9.67
C THR A 644 -14.41 1.27 -8.95
N GLY A 645 -14.54 0.79 -7.70
CA GLY A 645 -15.77 0.96 -6.94
C GLY A 645 -16.00 -0.11 -5.89
N ASN A 646 -17.18 -0.09 -5.28
CA ASN A 646 -17.60 -1.09 -4.30
C ASN A 646 -18.66 -2.06 -4.82
N GLN A 647 -18.87 -2.12 -6.14
CA GLN A 647 -19.88 -2.98 -6.80
C GLN A 647 -21.31 -2.71 -6.31
N SER A 648 -21.57 -1.52 -5.75
CA SER A 648 -22.89 -1.20 -5.19
C SER A 648 -23.27 0.28 -5.33
N THR A 649 -22.57 1.18 -4.64
CA THR A 649 -23.00 2.57 -4.47
C THR A 649 -22.18 3.59 -5.23
N TRP A 650 -20.96 3.24 -5.63
CA TRP A 650 -20.12 4.16 -6.40
C TRP A 650 -19.17 3.41 -7.33
N SER A 651 -18.86 4.06 -8.44
CA SER A 651 -17.83 3.65 -9.37
C SER A 651 -17.11 4.86 -9.99
N ALA A 652 -15.90 4.63 -10.49
CA ALA A 652 -15.14 5.58 -11.28
C ALA A 652 -14.17 4.85 -12.21
N VAL A 653 -13.87 5.42 -13.38
CA VAL A 653 -12.81 4.91 -14.24
C VAL A 653 -11.47 5.47 -13.78
N ARG A 654 -10.44 4.63 -13.70
CA ARG A 654 -9.06 5.03 -13.42
C ARG A 654 -8.15 4.51 -14.52
N ALA A 655 -6.89 4.93 -14.48
CA ALA A 655 -5.88 4.54 -15.45
C ALA A 655 -4.62 4.02 -14.76
N ALA A 656 -3.99 3.04 -15.38
CA ALA A 656 -2.63 2.59 -15.09
C ALA A 656 -1.79 2.62 -16.35
N GLN A 657 -0.48 2.72 -16.19
CA GLN A 657 0.49 2.79 -17.28
C GLN A 657 1.51 1.67 -17.15
N PHE A 658 1.80 1.01 -18.27
CA PHE A 658 3.00 0.22 -18.49
C PHE A 658 3.97 1.01 -19.36
N ASP A 659 5.23 1.07 -18.95
CA ASP A 659 6.29 1.79 -19.68
C ASP A 659 6.85 0.93 -20.82
N GLY A 660 6.05 0.75 -21.86
CA GLY A 660 6.41 -0.02 -23.04
C GLY A 660 5.20 -0.31 -23.95
N PRO A 661 5.46 -0.87 -25.14
CA PRO A 661 4.42 -1.18 -26.12
C PRO A 661 3.51 -2.32 -25.67
N LEU A 662 2.33 -2.40 -26.29
CA LEU A 662 1.28 -3.35 -25.93
C LEU A 662 1.74 -4.81 -26.00
N LYS A 663 2.58 -5.10 -27.00
CA LYS A 663 3.17 -6.42 -27.21
C LYS A 663 4.01 -6.86 -26.01
N GLU A 664 4.88 -5.98 -25.51
CA GLU A 664 5.76 -6.28 -24.37
C GLU A 664 4.96 -6.45 -23.08
N PHE A 665 3.89 -5.67 -22.90
CA PHE A 665 2.96 -5.85 -21.79
C PHE A 665 2.39 -7.28 -21.76
N PHE A 666 1.84 -7.74 -22.89
CA PHE A 666 1.22 -9.07 -22.95
C PHE A 666 2.25 -10.21 -22.86
N GLU A 667 3.35 -10.14 -23.61
CA GLU A 667 4.37 -11.19 -23.60
C GLU A 667 5.06 -11.29 -22.23
N GLY A 668 5.31 -10.16 -21.57
CA GLY A 668 5.90 -10.11 -20.23
C GLY A 668 5.06 -10.78 -19.14
N ALA A 669 3.74 -10.92 -19.35
CA ALA A 669 2.86 -11.61 -18.42
C ALA A 669 2.95 -13.15 -18.51
N PHE A 670 3.73 -13.70 -19.44
CA PHE A 670 3.90 -15.14 -19.65
C PHE A 670 5.38 -15.56 -19.73
N PRO A 671 6.11 -15.52 -18.60
CA PRO A 671 7.52 -15.88 -18.56
C PRO A 671 7.75 -17.35 -18.96
N PRO A 672 8.81 -17.68 -19.72
CA PRO A 672 8.99 -18.96 -20.40
C PRO A 672 9.17 -20.19 -19.48
N ASP A 673 9.47 -19.99 -18.19
CA ASP A 673 9.84 -21.06 -17.25
C ASP A 673 8.85 -21.22 -16.08
N GLN A 674 7.62 -20.72 -16.21
CA GLN A 674 6.60 -20.86 -15.17
C GLN A 674 5.48 -21.81 -15.57
N PRO A 675 5.03 -22.68 -14.63
CA PRO A 675 3.89 -23.55 -14.89
C PRO A 675 2.64 -22.68 -15.11
N MET A 676 1.96 -22.92 -16.22
CA MET A 676 0.71 -22.23 -16.56
C MET A 676 -0.48 -23.13 -16.28
N ILE A 677 -1.52 -22.57 -15.67
CA ILE A 677 -2.82 -23.22 -15.56
C ILE A 677 -3.49 -23.16 -16.93
N ARG A 678 -4.16 -24.25 -17.32
CA ARG A 678 -4.86 -24.36 -18.61
C ARG A 678 -6.37 -24.41 -18.42
N ALA A 679 -7.08 -23.75 -19.33
CA ALA A 679 -8.53 -23.82 -19.46
C ALA A 679 -8.90 -24.21 -20.89
N ASN A 680 -10.06 -24.86 -21.06
CA ASN A 680 -10.55 -25.25 -22.38
C ASN A 680 -11.97 -24.72 -22.59
N ALA A 681 -12.15 -23.99 -23.69
CA ALA A 681 -13.39 -23.33 -24.05
C ALA A 681 -14.33 -24.21 -24.90
N ARG A 682 -13.95 -25.44 -25.25
CA ARG A 682 -14.84 -26.34 -26.02
C ARG A 682 -15.99 -26.82 -25.14
N ARG A 683 -17.21 -26.62 -25.62
CA ARG A 683 -18.46 -26.96 -24.93
C ARG A 683 -19.47 -27.55 -25.91
#